data_AF-A0A3E2HJH3-F1
#
_entry.id   AF-A0A3E2HJH3-F1
#
_cell.length_a   1.000
_cell.length_b   1.000
_cell.length_c   1.000
_cell.angle_alpha   90.00
_cell.angle_beta   90.00
_cell.angle_gamma   90.00
#
_symmetry.space_group_name_H-M   'P 1'
#
loop_
_entity.id
_entity.type
_entity.pdbx_description
1 polymer ?
#
loop_
_entity_poly.entity_id
_entity_poly.type
_entity_poly.pdbx_seq_one_letter_code
_entity_poly.pdbx_strand_id
1 'polypeptide(L)'
;MATPAKNIAFSPDRLAHAVSHTLSVSTSPTATFQSPPSSFGGGKLSRSQTQAKQLKPFDTQDIKILLLENVNKSGRDILSEQGYQVEALKSSLPEDELIQKIRDVHVIGIRSKTKLTERVLREAKNLIVIGCFCIGTNQVDLDYAARHGIAVFNSPFANSRSVAELVIGEIITLARQLGDRSMELHNGIWNKVSSGCWEIRGKTLGIIGYGHIGSQLSVLAEAMGMSVIYYDVLNLMAMGTSKQVPTLEALLNEADFVTCHVPELPETKNMIAAPQFEQMKKGSYLINASRGSVIDIPALINAMRSGKLAGAAVDVYPSEPGANGDYFNNSLNSWAEDLRSLKNIILTPHIGGSTEEAQSAIGVEVGEALVRYVNSGVTLGAVNLPEVNLRSLTLDEPNHARIIYIHHNVPGVLRKVNEILGDHNVDKQITDNKGDVAYLMADVSNVTLSEIKEISESLEGLSWKVENGQFHYVQEPKVAFNKHTRRKDFSTSPPVEMLSRHSIPTCGCASLCQATYTPPVAEVSDNRISDPTSSSDSLSSIEVDASAQDAMRAGLASVIRLAAVPRTSAVFNRTGSHFSRKFQPFHVSNGLKKQDIGIRRASSASGGASESSSLVSRLRTIFWSTSVVVSVFLLYEAFTDTRFSLHRWLVVPALRFIYTDAEDAHRAGTQSLKRLREFGLNPREKGNPDIRGDLEVEVLGHILRNPIGTSAGIDKNGEVPDALLELGSAYVEIGGITPRPQDGNPKPRLFRIVSQNGLINRFGLNSEGADRVAMRLRERVRRFAHAAGYGSDEAALQRVLDGEAGVPPGSLKEGKLMGVQIAKNKNTPNDVDAIEKDYVYCVKALAPYSDLIVVNVSSPNTENLRDLQRQEPLTKILKGVVGAAQQTKRKTKPAVMVKVSPDEDSQEQIEGICQAVWESGVDGVIVGNTTTRRPPDLPISNPLALEETRLIFEKGGYSGPQLFEQTAKLVKKYRQTLDQTPQPQQDGPANTDENNQQEALSPLKQPIRKVVFCSGGITNGQQALELLNSGADMVQVYTALVYGGPGTISRMKREMRAELGKEAK
;
A
#
# COMPACT_ATOMS: atom_id res chain seq x y z
N MET A 1 38.08 -21.11 -31.19
CA MET A 1 36.64 -21.46 -31.13
C MET A 1 36.16 -21.14 -29.73
N ALA A 2 35.19 -20.24 -29.56
CA ALA A 2 34.58 -19.97 -28.26
C ALA A 2 33.24 -20.70 -28.16
N THR A 3 32.97 -21.36 -27.05
CA THR A 3 31.65 -21.95 -26.78
C THR A 3 30.60 -20.84 -26.66
N PRO A 4 29.42 -20.97 -27.31
CA PRO A 4 28.32 -20.05 -27.08
C PRO A 4 27.87 -20.13 -25.61
N ALA A 5 27.36 -19.01 -25.08
CA ALA A 5 26.79 -18.98 -23.75
C ALA A 5 25.64 -20.00 -23.64
N LYS A 6 25.59 -20.76 -22.55
CA LYS A 6 24.48 -21.70 -22.31
C LYS A 6 23.20 -20.90 -22.09
N ASN A 7 22.25 -21.03 -23.02
CA ASN A 7 20.87 -20.61 -22.79
C ASN A 7 20.35 -21.24 -21.49
N ILE A 8 19.74 -20.43 -20.63
CA ILE A 8 19.02 -20.92 -19.45
C ILE A 8 17.76 -21.63 -19.98
N ALA A 9 17.78 -22.96 -19.96
CA ALA A 9 16.69 -23.77 -20.49
C ALA A 9 15.47 -23.69 -19.56
N PHE A 10 14.42 -23.01 -20.01
CA PHE A 10 13.12 -23.05 -19.35
C PHE A 10 12.50 -24.44 -19.51
N SER A 11 12.20 -25.10 -18.40
CA SER A 11 11.42 -26.34 -18.40
C SER A 11 9.95 -26.02 -18.71
N PRO A 12 9.31 -26.68 -19.70
CA PRO A 12 7.99 -26.28 -20.19
C PRO A 12 6.84 -26.88 -19.35
N ASP A 13 6.76 -26.55 -18.05
CA ASP A 13 5.65 -27.01 -17.20
C ASP A 13 5.01 -25.91 -16.33
N ARG A 14 3.87 -25.43 -16.84
CA ARG A 14 2.71 -24.83 -16.13
C ARG A 14 2.96 -24.00 -14.86
N LEU A 15 3.48 -22.78 -15.03
CA LEU A 15 3.01 -21.61 -14.28
C LEU A 15 2.86 -20.42 -15.23
N ALA A 16 1.62 -19.97 -15.46
CA ALA A 16 1.36 -18.77 -16.24
C ALA A 16 1.80 -17.53 -15.43
N HIS A 17 2.68 -16.71 -16.01
CA HIS A 17 3.18 -15.49 -15.37
C HIS A 17 2.07 -14.44 -15.26
N ALA A 18 1.44 -14.37 -14.09
CA ALA A 18 0.46 -13.33 -13.76
C ALA A 18 1.16 -11.98 -13.50
N VAL A 19 1.50 -11.28 -14.60
CA VAL A 19 1.65 -9.83 -14.58
C VAL A 19 0.25 -9.23 -14.42
N SER A 20 0.08 -8.22 -13.55
CA SER A 20 -1.26 -7.69 -13.23
C SER A 20 -1.82 -6.82 -14.35
N HIS A 21 -2.71 -7.41 -15.17
CA HIS A 21 -3.55 -6.70 -16.14
C HIS A 21 -4.63 -5.85 -15.45
N THR A 22 -4.24 -4.67 -14.96
CA THR A 22 -5.16 -3.59 -14.53
C THR A 22 -4.50 -2.22 -14.70
N LEU A 23 -4.45 -1.68 -15.92
CA LEU A 23 -4.02 -0.29 -16.19
C LEU A 23 -5.21 0.59 -16.60
N SER A 24 -6.09 0.87 -15.65
CA SER A 24 -7.08 1.95 -15.76
C SER A 24 -6.47 3.27 -15.28
N VAL A 25 -5.65 3.91 -16.11
CA VAL A 25 -5.07 5.24 -15.83
C VAL A 25 -6.12 6.32 -16.12
N SER A 26 -6.19 7.34 -15.26
CA SER A 26 -7.06 8.51 -15.43
C SER A 26 -6.27 9.68 -16.01
N THR A 27 -6.79 10.35 -17.03
CA THR A 27 -6.13 11.45 -17.76
C THR A 27 -6.37 12.84 -17.16
N SER A 28 -6.75 12.94 -15.87
CA SER A 28 -6.94 14.21 -15.15
C SER A 28 -5.86 14.46 -14.10
N PRO A 29 -5.21 15.64 -14.06
CA PRO A 29 -4.13 15.96 -13.12
C PRO A 29 -4.58 16.16 -11.65
N THR A 30 -5.87 16.04 -11.36
CA THR A 30 -6.49 16.33 -10.05
C THR A 30 -6.82 15.07 -9.23
N ALA A 31 -6.37 13.88 -9.66
CA ALA A 31 -6.67 12.60 -9.00
C ALA A 31 -5.50 12.08 -8.13
N THR A 32 -5.82 11.59 -6.93
CA THR A 32 -4.84 11.37 -5.85
C THR A 32 -4.20 9.97 -5.85
N PHE A 33 -2.87 9.91 -5.74
CA PHE A 33 -2.03 8.79 -5.25
C PHE A 33 -2.15 7.40 -5.92
N GLN A 34 -0.99 6.81 -6.29
CA GLN A 34 -0.73 5.38 -6.08
C GLN A 34 0.71 5.12 -5.61
N SER A 35 0.86 4.07 -4.81
CA SER A 35 2.13 3.53 -4.31
C SER A 35 2.60 2.36 -5.19
N PRO A 36 3.90 2.00 -5.22
CA PRO A 36 4.39 0.93 -6.10
C PRO A 36 3.78 -0.45 -5.75
N PRO A 37 3.58 -1.33 -6.74
CA PRO A 37 2.94 -2.63 -6.55
C PRO A 37 3.86 -3.61 -5.82
N SER A 38 3.33 -4.30 -4.81
CA SER A 38 3.99 -5.42 -4.14
C SER A 38 3.59 -6.75 -4.80
N SER A 39 4.53 -7.42 -5.45
CA SER A 39 4.28 -8.68 -6.18
C SER A 39 3.92 -9.86 -5.28
N PHE A 40 3.03 -10.71 -5.80
CA PHE A 40 2.66 -12.11 -5.45
C PHE A 40 1.31 -12.37 -4.76
N GLY A 41 0.63 -13.44 -5.20
CA GLY A 41 -0.37 -14.16 -4.39
C GLY A 41 -1.81 -14.21 -4.91
N GLY A 42 -2.05 -14.38 -6.22
CA GLY A 42 -3.40 -14.37 -6.80
C GLY A 42 -4.31 -15.56 -6.41
N GLY A 43 -5.01 -15.47 -5.26
CA GLY A 43 -6.14 -16.33 -4.93
C GLY A 43 -7.45 -15.78 -5.52
N LYS A 44 -8.02 -16.45 -6.53
CA LYS A 44 -9.24 -16.01 -7.24
C LYS A 44 -10.51 -16.08 -6.36
N LEU A 45 -10.74 -15.08 -5.52
CA LEU A 45 -12.04 -14.83 -4.90
C LEU A 45 -12.96 -14.12 -5.90
N SER A 46 -13.96 -14.85 -6.40
CA SER A 46 -15.04 -14.27 -7.19
C SER A 46 -15.80 -13.22 -6.37
N ARG A 47 -15.52 -11.95 -6.64
CA ARG A 47 -16.40 -10.84 -6.25
C ARG A 47 -17.48 -10.79 -7.33
N SER A 48 -18.75 -10.70 -6.94
CA SER A 48 -19.82 -10.38 -7.90
C SER A 48 -19.68 -8.92 -8.35
N GLN A 49 -18.71 -8.67 -9.22
CA GLN A 49 -18.83 -7.60 -10.20
C GLN A 49 -19.93 -8.03 -11.14
N THR A 50 -21.00 -7.24 -11.21
CA THR A 50 -21.93 -7.31 -12.34
C THR A 50 -21.10 -7.06 -13.59
N GLN A 51 -20.98 -8.08 -14.45
CA GLN A 51 -19.94 -8.09 -15.47
C GLN A 51 -20.15 -6.92 -16.44
N ALA A 52 -19.06 -6.24 -16.78
CA ALA A 52 -19.09 -5.24 -17.84
C ALA A 52 -19.52 -5.95 -19.14
N LYS A 53 -20.58 -5.44 -19.75
CA LYS A 53 -21.20 -5.98 -20.95
C LYS A 53 -20.21 -5.80 -22.11
N GLN A 54 -19.68 -6.89 -22.68
CA GLN A 54 -19.00 -6.82 -23.97
C GLN A 54 -20.04 -6.39 -25.01
N LEU A 55 -19.88 -5.19 -25.55
CA LEU A 55 -20.67 -4.70 -26.69
C LEU A 55 -19.88 -5.02 -27.96
N LYS A 56 -20.57 -5.47 -29.01
CA LYS A 56 -19.98 -5.59 -30.34
C LYS A 56 -20.54 -4.48 -31.25
N PRO A 57 -19.77 -4.02 -32.26
CA PRO A 57 -20.33 -3.21 -33.34
C PRO A 57 -21.40 -4.01 -34.09
N PHE A 58 -22.51 -3.36 -34.43
CA PHE A 58 -23.75 -3.96 -34.91
C PHE A 58 -23.62 -4.80 -36.19
N ASP A 59 -22.70 -4.43 -37.10
CA ASP A 59 -22.65 -4.96 -38.48
C ASP A 59 -21.35 -5.72 -38.81
N THR A 60 -20.35 -5.73 -37.91
CA THR A 60 -19.07 -6.42 -38.14
C THR A 60 -19.13 -7.88 -37.69
N GLN A 61 -19.40 -8.80 -38.61
CA GLN A 61 -19.46 -10.24 -38.27
C GLN A 61 -18.11 -10.87 -37.91
N ASP A 62 -16.97 -10.26 -38.28
CA ASP A 62 -15.63 -10.64 -37.80
C ASP A 62 -14.65 -9.44 -37.86
N ILE A 63 -14.06 -9.06 -36.72
CA ILE A 63 -13.04 -8.00 -36.65
C ILE A 63 -11.67 -8.57 -37.07
N LYS A 64 -11.13 -8.07 -38.19
CA LYS A 64 -9.79 -8.42 -38.69
C LYS A 64 -8.72 -7.46 -38.17
N ILE A 65 -7.65 -8.02 -37.62
CA ILE A 65 -6.53 -7.28 -37.01
C ILE A 65 -5.20 -7.67 -37.67
N LEU A 66 -4.44 -6.69 -38.13
CA LEU A 66 -3.10 -6.88 -38.69
C LEU A 66 -2.04 -6.29 -37.76
N LEU A 67 -1.15 -7.13 -37.23
CA LEU A 67 -0.03 -6.71 -36.37
C LEU A 67 1.30 -6.89 -37.12
N LEU A 68 2.12 -5.85 -37.17
CA LEU A 68 3.38 -5.79 -37.93
C LEU A 68 4.61 -5.68 -37.01
N GLU A 69 5.81 -5.77 -37.59
CA GLU A 69 7.08 -5.49 -36.90
C GLU A 69 7.33 -6.31 -35.61
N ASN A 70 6.71 -7.48 -35.51
CA ASN A 70 6.80 -8.38 -34.37
C ASN A 70 6.36 -7.75 -33.02
N VAL A 71 5.15 -7.16 -32.95
CA VAL A 71 4.47 -6.78 -31.68
C VAL A 71 4.64 -7.88 -30.61
N ASN A 72 4.86 -7.49 -29.34
CA ASN A 72 5.07 -8.42 -28.23
C ASN A 72 3.90 -9.41 -28.07
N LYS A 73 4.17 -10.62 -27.57
CA LYS A 73 3.16 -11.67 -27.38
C LYS A 73 2.00 -11.21 -26.49
N SER A 74 2.24 -10.38 -25.46
CA SER A 74 1.19 -9.86 -24.57
C SER A 74 0.03 -9.19 -25.33
N GLY A 75 0.34 -8.29 -26.26
CA GLY A 75 -0.67 -7.62 -27.07
C GLY A 75 -1.40 -8.54 -28.05
N ARG A 76 -0.70 -9.55 -28.60
CA ARG A 76 -1.34 -10.56 -29.47
C ARG A 76 -2.30 -11.46 -28.71
N ASP A 77 -1.90 -11.90 -27.52
CA ASP A 77 -2.71 -12.76 -26.66
C ASP A 77 -4.00 -12.03 -26.25
N ILE A 78 -3.91 -10.79 -25.74
CA ILE A 78 -5.09 -9.95 -25.37
C ILE A 78 -6.09 -9.81 -26.52
N LEU A 79 -5.61 -9.51 -27.72
CA LEU A 79 -6.47 -9.32 -28.90
C LEU A 79 -7.07 -10.66 -29.39
N SER A 80 -6.32 -11.76 -29.28
CA SER A 80 -6.82 -13.10 -29.62
C SER A 80 -7.84 -13.62 -28.60
N GLU A 81 -7.69 -13.28 -27.31
CA GLU A 81 -8.61 -13.66 -26.24
C GLU A 81 -9.99 -13.00 -26.34
N GLN A 82 -10.13 -11.89 -27.09
CA GLN A 82 -11.44 -11.32 -27.45
C GLN A 82 -12.12 -12.06 -28.62
N GLY A 83 -11.44 -13.01 -29.27
CA GLY A 83 -11.95 -13.75 -30.43
C GLY A 83 -11.78 -13.03 -31.78
N TYR A 84 -10.91 -12.03 -31.87
CA TYR A 84 -10.64 -11.32 -33.13
C TYR A 84 -9.75 -12.15 -34.09
N GLN A 85 -9.87 -11.90 -35.40
CA GLN A 85 -9.02 -12.53 -36.41
C GLN A 85 -7.66 -11.81 -36.50
N VAL A 86 -6.66 -12.26 -35.72
CA VAL A 86 -5.34 -11.62 -35.63
C VAL A 86 -4.31 -12.25 -36.58
N GLU A 87 -3.94 -11.54 -37.66
CA GLU A 87 -2.72 -11.82 -38.44
C GLU A 87 -1.53 -11.07 -37.83
N ALA A 88 -0.41 -11.76 -37.57
CA ALA A 88 0.75 -11.14 -36.91
C ALA A 88 2.10 -11.45 -37.60
N LEU A 89 2.62 -10.46 -38.32
CA LEU A 89 3.84 -10.53 -39.11
C LEU A 89 5.08 -10.06 -38.32
N LYS A 90 6.25 -10.62 -38.67
CA LYS A 90 7.52 -10.32 -37.99
C LYS A 90 8.24 -9.08 -38.52
N SER A 91 8.00 -8.73 -39.78
CA SER A 91 8.58 -7.56 -40.45
C SER A 91 7.57 -6.42 -40.56
N SER A 92 8.05 -5.23 -40.92
CA SER A 92 7.24 -4.25 -41.65
C SER A 92 6.96 -4.76 -43.07
N LEU A 93 6.00 -4.15 -43.76
CA LEU A 93 5.70 -4.40 -45.18
C LEU A 93 6.15 -3.22 -46.06
N PRO A 94 6.50 -3.44 -47.34
CA PRO A 94 6.56 -2.39 -48.35
C PRO A 94 5.20 -1.69 -48.51
N GLU A 95 5.19 -0.44 -48.95
CA GLU A 95 3.98 0.40 -49.02
C GLU A 95 2.90 -0.20 -49.93
N ASP A 96 3.26 -0.75 -51.09
CA ASP A 96 2.30 -1.32 -52.04
C ASP A 96 1.72 -2.67 -51.57
N GLU A 97 2.49 -3.48 -50.81
CA GLU A 97 1.99 -4.70 -50.15
C GLU A 97 1.07 -4.36 -48.97
N LEU A 98 1.42 -3.31 -48.22
CA LEU A 98 0.62 -2.80 -47.12
C LEU A 98 -0.74 -2.29 -47.62
N ILE A 99 -0.77 -1.55 -48.73
CA ILE A 99 -2.00 -1.10 -49.40
C ILE A 99 -2.90 -2.28 -49.80
N GLN A 100 -2.33 -3.38 -50.31
CA GLN A 100 -3.11 -4.57 -50.66
C GLN A 100 -3.72 -5.24 -49.42
N LYS A 101 -3.00 -5.31 -48.30
CA LYS A 101 -3.48 -5.93 -47.06
C LYS A 101 -4.43 -5.07 -46.24
N ILE A 102 -4.25 -3.75 -46.19
CA ILE A 102 -4.98 -2.88 -45.25
C ILE A 102 -6.46 -2.67 -45.62
N ARG A 103 -6.84 -2.89 -46.88
CA ARG A 103 -8.23 -2.74 -47.39
C ARG A 103 -9.28 -3.48 -46.58
N ASP A 104 -8.95 -4.70 -46.14
CA ASP A 104 -9.83 -5.60 -45.39
C ASP A 104 -9.70 -5.47 -43.86
N VAL A 105 -8.75 -4.67 -43.37
CA VAL A 105 -8.32 -4.63 -41.96
C VAL A 105 -9.11 -3.59 -41.19
N HIS A 106 -9.58 -3.97 -40.01
CA HIS A 106 -10.32 -3.10 -39.10
C HIS A 106 -9.37 -2.45 -38.08
N VAL A 107 -8.40 -3.21 -37.57
CA VAL A 107 -7.40 -2.73 -36.61
C VAL A 107 -5.99 -3.00 -37.11
N ILE A 108 -5.13 -1.98 -37.16
CA ILE A 108 -3.71 -2.18 -37.50
C ILE A 108 -2.79 -1.83 -36.34
N GLY A 109 -1.91 -2.77 -35.98
CA GLY A 109 -0.87 -2.59 -34.98
C GLY A 109 0.50 -2.48 -35.62
N ILE A 110 1.19 -1.36 -35.41
CA ILE A 110 2.51 -1.06 -35.98
C ILE A 110 3.53 -0.75 -34.90
N ARG A 111 4.81 -0.63 -35.26
CA ARG A 111 5.86 -0.05 -34.42
C ARG A 111 6.47 1.15 -35.16
N SER A 112 7.79 1.29 -35.21
CA SER A 112 8.45 2.51 -35.69
C SER A 112 8.85 2.50 -37.18
N LYS A 113 8.78 1.36 -37.88
CA LYS A 113 9.23 1.23 -39.28
C LYS A 113 8.10 1.31 -40.30
N THR A 114 6.90 0.83 -39.96
CA THR A 114 5.75 0.89 -40.88
C THR A 114 5.23 2.31 -40.92
N LYS A 115 5.12 2.88 -42.14
CA LYS A 115 4.57 4.22 -42.34
C LYS A 115 3.12 4.14 -42.82
N LEU A 116 2.22 4.79 -42.09
CA LEU A 116 0.81 4.97 -42.45
C LEU A 116 0.61 6.40 -42.95
N THR A 117 0.99 6.63 -44.20
CA THR A 117 0.79 7.88 -44.93
C THR A 117 -0.67 8.00 -45.39
N GLU A 118 -1.12 9.21 -45.75
CA GLU A 118 -2.39 9.42 -46.47
C GLU A 118 -2.61 8.42 -47.62
N ARG A 119 -1.57 8.11 -48.43
CA ARG A 119 -1.67 7.15 -49.54
C ARG A 119 -2.06 5.73 -49.09
N VAL A 120 -1.61 5.30 -47.91
CA VAL A 120 -1.96 4.00 -47.32
C VAL A 120 -3.34 4.05 -46.66
N LEU A 121 -3.62 5.12 -45.91
CA LEU A 121 -4.87 5.26 -45.16
C LEU A 121 -6.10 5.45 -46.06
N ARG A 122 -5.95 6.12 -47.21
CA ARG A 122 -7.03 6.30 -48.22
C ARG A 122 -7.55 4.98 -48.81
N GLU A 123 -6.72 3.94 -48.80
CA GLU A 123 -7.09 2.59 -49.26
C GLU A 123 -7.70 1.73 -48.14
N ALA A 124 -7.60 2.18 -46.88
CA ALA A 124 -7.96 1.43 -45.68
C ALA A 124 -9.45 1.62 -45.31
N LYS A 125 -10.35 1.26 -46.23
CA LYS A 125 -11.80 1.56 -46.14
C LYS A 125 -12.50 1.05 -44.88
N ASN A 126 -12.06 -0.07 -44.33
CA ASN A 126 -12.67 -0.68 -43.15
C ASN A 126 -11.92 -0.33 -41.85
N LEU A 127 -10.87 0.50 -41.91
CA LEU A 127 -9.97 0.77 -40.79
C LEU A 127 -10.63 1.71 -39.79
N ILE A 128 -10.66 1.28 -38.53
CA ILE A 128 -11.35 1.96 -37.43
C ILE A 128 -10.40 2.44 -36.33
N VAL A 129 -9.25 1.77 -36.13
CA VAL A 129 -8.24 2.17 -35.14
C VAL A 129 -6.83 1.67 -35.47
N ILE A 130 -5.84 2.50 -35.14
CA ILE A 130 -4.41 2.27 -35.28
C ILE A 130 -3.78 2.17 -33.88
N GLY A 131 -3.08 1.06 -33.61
CA GLY A 131 -2.27 0.87 -32.41
C GLY A 131 -0.78 1.05 -32.70
N CYS A 132 -0.19 2.14 -32.22
CA CYS A 132 1.26 2.33 -32.22
C CYS A 132 1.85 1.61 -31.01
N PHE A 133 2.41 0.41 -31.20
CA PHE A 133 3.11 -0.36 -30.17
C PHE A 133 4.52 0.20 -29.91
N CYS A 134 4.57 1.50 -29.63
CA CYS A 134 5.73 2.33 -29.32
C CYS A 134 5.27 3.67 -28.70
N ILE A 135 6.22 4.48 -28.22
CA ILE A 135 5.95 5.78 -27.60
C ILE A 135 5.61 6.82 -28.69
N GLY A 136 6.41 6.87 -29.75
CA GLY A 136 6.25 7.81 -30.87
C GLY A 136 5.19 7.37 -31.89
N THR A 137 4.60 8.36 -32.55
CA THR A 137 3.54 8.22 -33.56
C THR A 137 3.88 8.91 -34.89
N ASN A 138 5.10 9.43 -35.04
CA ASN A 138 5.62 10.19 -36.20
C ASN A 138 5.53 9.43 -37.54
N GLN A 139 5.31 8.12 -37.49
CA GLN A 139 5.11 7.22 -38.63
C GLN A 139 3.65 7.11 -39.10
N VAL A 140 2.71 7.80 -38.45
CA VAL A 140 1.27 7.84 -38.80
C VAL A 140 0.85 9.26 -39.15
N ASP A 141 0.10 9.42 -40.23
CA ASP A 141 -0.58 10.66 -40.58
C ASP A 141 -1.80 10.88 -39.65
N LEU A 142 -1.55 11.56 -38.53
CA LEU A 142 -2.55 11.78 -37.47
C LEU A 142 -3.72 12.67 -37.93
N ASP A 143 -3.44 13.66 -38.79
CA ASP A 143 -4.43 14.60 -39.32
C ASP A 143 -5.35 13.92 -40.33
N TYR A 144 -4.77 13.13 -41.26
CA TYR A 144 -5.58 12.31 -42.17
C TYR A 144 -6.42 11.30 -41.37
N ALA A 145 -5.83 10.58 -40.42
CA ALA A 145 -6.54 9.64 -39.57
C ALA A 145 -7.71 10.31 -38.81
N ALA A 146 -7.49 11.48 -38.20
CA ALA A 146 -8.53 12.20 -37.47
C ALA A 146 -9.68 12.64 -38.39
N ARG A 147 -9.38 13.21 -39.56
CA ARG A 147 -10.39 13.65 -40.54
C ARG A 147 -11.26 12.53 -41.10
N HIS A 148 -10.80 11.28 -41.04
CA HIS A 148 -11.56 10.09 -41.48
C HIS A 148 -12.09 9.27 -40.28
N GLY A 149 -11.93 9.75 -39.04
CA GLY A 149 -12.53 9.14 -37.83
C GLY A 149 -11.73 7.98 -37.23
N ILE A 150 -10.52 7.75 -37.74
CA ILE A 150 -9.65 6.63 -37.36
C ILE A 150 -8.91 7.01 -36.08
N ALA A 151 -9.21 6.32 -34.98
CA ALA A 151 -8.53 6.55 -33.71
C ALA A 151 -7.06 6.07 -33.77
N VAL A 152 -6.13 6.82 -33.17
CA VAL A 152 -4.73 6.41 -33.00
C VAL A 152 -4.38 6.37 -31.52
N PHE A 153 -3.92 5.21 -31.03
CA PHE A 153 -3.44 5.01 -29.66
C PHE A 153 -1.94 4.70 -29.66
N ASN A 154 -1.24 5.10 -28.60
CA ASN A 154 0.15 4.76 -28.33
C ASN A 154 0.32 4.28 -26.88
N SER A 155 1.57 4.04 -26.46
CA SER A 155 1.92 3.77 -25.05
C SER A 155 2.96 4.81 -24.61
N PRO A 156 2.52 5.97 -24.09
CA PRO A 156 3.40 7.11 -23.83
C PRO A 156 4.23 6.98 -22.54
N PHE A 157 3.84 6.09 -21.61
CA PHE A 157 4.42 6.03 -20.26
C PHE A 157 5.10 4.72 -19.90
N ALA A 158 4.87 3.61 -20.63
CA ALA A 158 5.37 2.29 -20.26
C ALA A 158 6.90 2.17 -20.17
N ASN A 159 7.64 3.01 -20.88
CA ASN A 159 9.12 3.04 -20.82
C ASN A 159 9.69 3.85 -19.65
N SER A 160 8.87 4.55 -18.85
CA SER A 160 9.35 5.52 -17.85
C SER A 160 10.40 4.91 -16.90
N ARG A 161 10.18 3.64 -16.52
CA ARG A 161 11.09 2.91 -15.63
C ARG A 161 12.45 2.65 -16.27
N SER A 162 12.47 2.22 -17.53
CA SER A 162 13.71 1.88 -18.24
C SER A 162 14.58 3.10 -18.50
N VAL A 163 13.97 4.25 -18.83
CA VAL A 163 14.73 5.51 -18.98
C VAL A 163 15.31 5.94 -17.63
N ALA A 164 14.53 5.88 -16.55
CA ALA A 164 15.01 6.24 -15.22
C ALA A 164 16.12 5.31 -14.69
N GLU A 165 16.11 4.01 -15.05
CA GLU A 165 17.19 3.08 -14.73
C GLU A 165 18.46 3.30 -15.58
N LEU A 166 18.31 3.56 -16.88
CA LEU A 166 19.43 3.91 -17.77
C LEU A 166 20.18 5.14 -17.24
N VAL A 167 19.46 6.23 -16.96
CA VAL A 167 20.07 7.50 -16.52
C VAL A 167 20.82 7.36 -15.19
N ILE A 168 20.35 6.53 -14.25
CA ILE A 168 21.11 6.21 -13.02
C ILE A 168 22.40 5.44 -13.36
N GLY A 169 22.33 4.46 -14.27
CA GLY A 169 23.50 3.74 -14.76
C GLY A 169 24.52 4.65 -15.44
N GLU A 170 24.06 5.60 -16.26
CA GLU A 170 24.88 6.61 -16.93
C GLU A 170 25.54 7.57 -15.94
N ILE A 171 24.78 8.13 -14.99
CA ILE A 171 25.28 8.99 -13.91
C ILE A 171 26.44 8.32 -13.16
N ILE A 172 26.28 7.04 -12.78
CA ILE A 172 27.34 6.26 -12.11
C ILE A 172 28.54 6.02 -13.06
N THR A 173 28.28 5.70 -14.32
CA THR A 173 29.32 5.37 -15.31
C THR A 173 30.17 6.60 -15.64
N LEU A 174 29.55 7.76 -15.88
CA LEU A 174 30.22 9.05 -16.14
C LEU A 174 30.99 9.57 -14.92
N ALA A 175 30.41 9.48 -13.72
CA ALA A 175 31.06 9.86 -12.47
C ALA A 175 32.34 9.06 -12.18
N ARG A 176 32.44 7.85 -12.77
CA ARG A 176 33.54 6.90 -12.55
C ARG A 176 34.42 6.69 -13.79
N GLN A 177 34.12 7.39 -14.89
CA GLN A 177 34.78 7.23 -16.20
C GLN A 177 34.79 5.78 -16.70
N LEU A 178 33.79 4.99 -16.31
CA LEU A 178 33.85 3.52 -16.37
C LEU A 178 33.89 2.99 -17.82
N GLY A 179 33.26 3.70 -18.77
CA GLY A 179 33.36 3.38 -20.20
C GLY A 179 34.80 3.45 -20.71
N ASP A 180 35.44 4.62 -20.57
CA ASP A 180 36.85 4.85 -20.94
C ASP A 180 37.77 3.80 -20.29
N ARG A 181 37.65 3.58 -18.97
CA ARG A 181 38.51 2.63 -18.22
C ARG A 181 38.32 1.18 -18.65
N SER A 182 37.10 0.81 -19.07
CA SER A 182 36.82 -0.51 -19.66
C SER A 182 37.46 -0.62 -21.05
N MET A 183 37.30 0.38 -21.92
CA MET A 183 37.86 0.39 -23.26
C MET A 183 39.40 0.41 -23.27
N GLU A 184 40.04 1.14 -22.34
CA GLU A 184 41.49 1.06 -22.14
C GLU A 184 41.92 -0.38 -21.82
N LEU A 185 41.26 -1.05 -20.87
CA LEU A 185 41.61 -2.40 -20.46
C LEU A 185 41.34 -3.46 -21.55
N HIS A 186 40.27 -3.30 -22.33
CA HIS A 186 40.01 -4.11 -23.53
C HIS A 186 41.10 -3.96 -24.59
N ASN A 187 41.76 -2.79 -24.68
CA ASN A 187 42.92 -2.54 -25.52
C ASN A 187 44.27 -2.88 -24.82
N GLY A 188 44.24 -3.54 -23.65
CA GLY A 188 45.43 -3.94 -22.89
C GLY A 188 46.11 -2.82 -22.09
N ILE A 189 45.51 -1.63 -22.02
CA ILE A 189 46.05 -0.45 -21.32
C ILE A 189 45.56 -0.44 -19.87
N TRP A 190 46.49 -0.54 -18.91
CA TRP A 190 46.16 -0.51 -17.47
C TRP A 190 46.29 0.90 -16.89
N ASN A 191 45.18 1.65 -16.84
CA ASN A 191 45.16 3.05 -16.40
C ASN A 191 44.38 3.25 -15.08
N LYS A 192 45.01 2.90 -13.95
CA LYS A 192 44.38 2.98 -12.61
C LYS A 192 44.53 4.37 -11.98
N VAL A 193 43.57 5.25 -12.22
CA VAL A 193 43.52 6.61 -11.66
C VAL A 193 42.30 6.85 -10.76
N SER A 194 42.41 7.80 -9.82
CA SER A 194 41.30 8.32 -9.00
C SER A 194 40.96 9.79 -9.28
N SER A 195 41.82 10.52 -10.02
CA SER A 195 41.58 11.91 -10.38
C SER A 195 40.37 12.03 -11.32
N GLY A 196 39.48 12.99 -11.05
CA GLY A 196 38.24 13.19 -11.82
C GLY A 196 37.20 12.07 -11.68
N CYS A 197 37.34 11.17 -10.70
CA CYS A 197 36.39 10.11 -10.38
C CYS A 197 35.70 10.39 -9.04
N TRP A 198 34.36 10.28 -8.99
CA TRP A 198 33.56 10.76 -7.86
C TRP A 198 32.58 9.71 -7.34
N GLU A 199 32.22 9.82 -6.05
CA GLU A 199 30.95 9.28 -5.56
C GLU A 199 29.79 10.20 -5.95
N ILE A 200 28.68 9.63 -6.41
CA ILE A 200 27.44 10.36 -6.72
C ILE A 200 26.70 10.81 -5.45
N ARG A 201 26.93 10.12 -4.32
CA ARG A 201 26.40 10.48 -3.00
C ARG A 201 26.82 11.90 -2.62
N GLY A 202 25.85 12.71 -2.18
CA GLY A 202 26.04 14.11 -1.85
C GLY A 202 26.31 15.04 -3.03
N LYS A 203 26.06 14.60 -4.27
CA LYS A 203 26.00 15.46 -5.47
C LYS A 203 24.56 15.92 -5.74
N THR A 204 24.42 17.04 -6.43
CA THR A 204 23.13 17.55 -6.88
C THR A 204 22.80 17.04 -8.29
N LEU A 205 21.68 16.35 -8.44
CA LEU A 205 21.03 16.06 -9.71
C LEU A 205 20.02 17.18 -10.02
N GLY A 206 20.18 17.83 -11.16
CA GLY A 206 19.22 18.77 -11.73
C GLY A 206 18.38 18.11 -12.82
N ILE A 207 17.07 17.99 -12.59
CA ILE A 207 16.12 17.40 -13.54
C ILE A 207 15.36 18.51 -14.29
N ILE A 208 15.45 18.53 -15.62
CA ILE A 208 14.72 19.47 -16.48
C ILE A 208 13.52 18.73 -17.08
N GLY A 209 12.30 19.12 -16.68
CA GLY A 209 11.06 18.39 -16.95
C GLY A 209 10.80 17.33 -15.86
N TYR A 210 9.80 17.57 -15.00
CA TYR A 210 9.50 16.73 -13.83
C TYR A 210 8.24 15.87 -14.02
N GLY A 211 8.00 15.43 -15.26
CA GLY A 211 6.95 14.47 -15.61
C GLY A 211 7.24 13.04 -15.11
N HIS A 212 6.62 12.04 -15.76
CA HIS A 212 6.69 10.63 -15.34
C HIS A 212 8.13 10.09 -15.18
N ILE A 213 9.03 10.40 -16.12
CA ILE A 213 10.44 9.97 -16.04
C ILE A 213 11.18 10.74 -14.94
N GLY A 214 11.08 12.07 -14.92
CA GLY A 214 11.81 12.92 -13.96
C GLY A 214 11.42 12.66 -12.50
N SER A 215 10.12 12.50 -12.22
CA SER A 215 9.62 12.15 -10.88
C SER A 215 10.02 10.73 -10.47
N GLN A 216 10.04 9.75 -11.39
CA GLN A 216 10.53 8.40 -11.09
C GLN A 216 12.05 8.34 -10.89
N LEU A 217 12.82 9.14 -11.65
CA LEU A 217 14.27 9.27 -11.52
C LEU A 217 14.67 9.93 -10.18
N SER A 218 13.92 10.94 -9.72
CA SER A 218 14.21 11.62 -8.46
C SER A 218 14.24 10.65 -7.27
N VAL A 219 13.27 9.74 -7.19
CA VAL A 219 13.19 8.71 -6.13
C VAL A 219 14.38 7.75 -6.18
N LEU A 220 14.89 7.41 -7.36
CA LEU A 220 16.09 6.58 -7.51
C LEU A 220 17.36 7.33 -7.08
N ALA A 221 17.52 8.59 -7.51
CA ALA A 221 18.67 9.41 -7.17
C ALA A 221 18.77 9.69 -5.66
N GLU A 222 17.64 9.98 -5.00
CA GLU A 222 17.56 10.13 -3.55
C GLU A 222 17.88 8.83 -2.81
N ALA A 223 17.41 7.67 -3.31
CA ALA A 223 17.76 6.37 -2.74
C ALA A 223 19.27 6.05 -2.83
N MET A 224 19.98 6.64 -3.79
CA MET A 224 21.46 6.59 -3.89
C MET A 224 22.17 7.71 -3.11
N GLY A 225 21.41 8.57 -2.41
CA GLY A 225 21.93 9.64 -1.57
C GLY A 225 22.39 10.89 -2.35
N MET A 226 21.84 11.14 -3.54
CA MET A 226 21.96 12.43 -4.23
C MET A 226 20.97 13.44 -3.62
N SER A 227 21.28 14.73 -3.76
CA SER A 227 20.28 15.80 -3.61
C SER A 227 19.61 16.02 -4.97
N VAL A 228 18.28 16.23 -5.01
CA VAL A 228 17.56 16.42 -6.28
C VAL A 228 16.87 17.77 -6.32
N ILE A 229 17.23 18.57 -7.33
CA ILE A 229 16.50 19.79 -7.71
C ILE A 229 15.87 19.59 -9.08
N TYR A 230 14.77 20.27 -9.36
CA TYR A 230 14.13 20.19 -10.67
C TYR A 230 13.60 21.54 -11.15
N TYR A 231 13.59 21.72 -12.47
CA TYR A 231 12.95 22.83 -13.15
C TYR A 231 11.88 22.28 -14.09
N ASP A 232 10.68 22.84 -13.97
CA ASP A 232 9.55 22.61 -14.84
C ASP A 232 8.81 23.94 -15.03
N VAL A 233 8.10 24.09 -16.15
CA VAL A 233 7.29 25.27 -16.44
C VAL A 233 5.98 25.28 -15.65
N LEU A 234 5.52 24.10 -15.20
CA LEU A 234 4.42 23.95 -14.25
C LEU A 234 4.94 23.86 -12.82
N ASN A 235 4.20 24.43 -11.87
CA ASN A 235 4.48 24.24 -10.44
C ASN A 235 3.98 22.84 -10.01
N LEU A 236 4.89 21.90 -9.83
CA LEU A 236 4.59 20.48 -9.60
C LEU A 236 4.97 20.06 -8.18
N MET A 237 4.17 19.17 -7.57
CA MET A 237 4.47 18.67 -6.22
C MET A 237 5.71 17.77 -6.24
N ALA A 238 6.68 18.10 -5.39
CA ALA A 238 7.91 17.33 -5.25
C ALA A 238 7.67 15.95 -4.65
N MET A 239 8.39 14.94 -5.18
CA MET A 239 8.49 13.63 -4.55
C MET A 239 9.69 13.59 -3.59
N GLY A 240 9.52 12.90 -2.46
CA GLY A 240 10.60 12.65 -1.50
C GLY A 240 11.12 13.91 -0.80
N THR A 241 12.40 14.23 -0.99
CA THR A 241 13.05 15.46 -0.49
C THR A 241 13.40 16.46 -1.60
N SER A 242 12.98 16.19 -2.84
CA SER A 242 13.36 16.99 -4.00
C SER A 242 12.74 18.39 -3.99
N LYS A 243 13.32 19.32 -4.75
CA LYS A 243 12.95 20.74 -4.67
C LYS A 243 12.81 21.37 -6.06
N GLN A 244 11.66 21.97 -6.35
CA GLN A 244 11.52 22.82 -7.53
C GLN A 244 12.37 24.10 -7.37
N VAL A 245 13.10 24.47 -8.41
CA VAL A 245 13.78 25.77 -8.53
C VAL A 245 13.04 26.66 -9.54
N PRO A 246 13.00 27.98 -9.35
CA PRO A 246 12.09 28.85 -10.11
C PRO A 246 12.56 29.13 -11.55
N THR A 247 13.82 28.89 -11.89
CA THR A 247 14.39 29.13 -13.22
C THR A 247 15.34 28.01 -13.63
N LEU A 248 15.47 27.79 -14.94
CA LEU A 248 16.47 26.89 -15.52
C LEU A 248 17.90 27.30 -15.11
N GLU A 249 18.19 28.61 -15.11
CA GLU A 249 19.50 29.14 -14.69
C GLU A 249 19.87 28.73 -13.25
N ALA A 250 18.92 28.77 -12.31
CA ALA A 250 19.17 28.31 -10.94
C ALA A 250 19.53 26.81 -10.91
N LEU A 251 18.88 25.99 -11.74
CA LEU A 251 19.20 24.56 -11.87
C LEU A 251 20.61 24.33 -12.41
N LEU A 252 20.99 25.01 -13.51
CA LEU A 252 22.29 24.82 -14.15
C LEU A 252 23.46 25.27 -13.25
N ASN A 253 23.27 26.33 -12.45
CA ASN A 253 24.24 26.79 -11.47
C ASN A 253 24.36 25.84 -10.24
N GLU A 254 23.27 25.24 -9.76
CA GLU A 254 23.26 24.37 -8.56
C GLU A 254 23.56 22.88 -8.83
N ALA A 255 23.35 22.38 -10.05
CA ALA A 255 23.51 20.96 -10.40
C ALA A 255 24.96 20.53 -10.67
N ASP A 256 25.30 19.29 -10.28
CA ASP A 256 26.54 18.60 -10.67
C ASP A 256 26.31 17.66 -11.87
N PHE A 257 25.11 17.07 -11.94
CA PHE A 257 24.59 16.30 -13.06
C PHE A 257 23.29 16.96 -13.52
N VAL A 258 23.13 17.23 -14.81
CA VAL A 258 21.89 17.75 -15.41
C VAL A 258 21.30 16.67 -16.32
N THR A 259 19.99 16.47 -16.27
CA THR A 259 19.28 15.51 -17.14
C THR A 259 18.03 16.12 -17.76
N CYS A 260 17.79 15.87 -19.05
CA CYS A 260 16.66 16.39 -19.80
C CYS A 260 15.57 15.32 -19.98
N HIS A 261 14.35 15.64 -19.55
CA HIS A 261 13.13 14.82 -19.64
C HIS A 261 11.92 15.62 -20.12
N VAL A 262 12.13 16.42 -21.17
CA VAL A 262 11.12 17.31 -21.79
C VAL A 262 10.49 16.69 -23.04
N PRO A 263 9.25 17.10 -23.42
CA PRO A 263 8.69 16.81 -24.74
C PRO A 263 9.46 17.54 -25.86
N GLU A 264 9.11 17.27 -27.12
CA GLU A 264 9.63 18.00 -28.27
C GLU A 264 8.63 19.08 -28.68
N LEU A 265 8.97 20.33 -28.36
CA LEU A 265 8.21 21.55 -28.62
C LEU A 265 9.13 22.64 -29.20
N PRO A 266 8.60 23.67 -29.89
CA PRO A 266 9.39 24.81 -30.36
C PRO A 266 10.24 25.47 -29.26
N GLU A 267 9.72 25.55 -28.04
CA GLU A 267 10.34 26.18 -26.88
C GLU A 267 11.45 25.33 -26.25
N THR A 268 11.43 24.01 -26.44
CA THR A 268 12.45 23.07 -25.92
C THR A 268 13.60 22.85 -26.91
N LYS A 269 13.42 23.24 -28.18
CA LYS A 269 14.38 22.99 -29.25
C LYS A 269 15.66 23.81 -29.04
N ASN A 270 16.79 23.13 -28.95
CA ASN A 270 18.10 23.67 -28.57
C ASN A 270 18.08 24.48 -27.26
N MET A 271 17.19 24.14 -26.31
CA MET A 271 17.11 24.87 -25.03
C MET A 271 18.39 24.75 -24.19
N ILE A 272 19.22 23.72 -24.45
CA ILE A 272 20.59 23.63 -23.95
C ILE A 272 21.55 23.90 -25.13
N ALA A 273 22.01 25.15 -25.21
CA ALA A 273 22.98 25.62 -26.19
C ALA A 273 24.18 26.29 -25.48
N ALA A 274 25.09 26.91 -26.25
CA ALA A 274 26.31 27.51 -25.71
C ALA A 274 26.14 28.42 -24.45
N PRO A 275 25.10 29.28 -24.35
CA PRO A 275 24.88 30.06 -23.12
C PRO A 275 24.59 29.20 -21.89
N GLN A 276 23.77 28.15 -22.04
CA GLN A 276 23.42 27.23 -20.96
C GLN A 276 24.62 26.35 -20.57
N PHE A 277 25.41 25.89 -21.54
CA PHE A 277 26.67 25.21 -21.27
C PHE A 277 27.63 26.07 -20.44
N GLU A 278 27.66 27.40 -20.65
CA GLU A 278 28.47 28.31 -19.83
C GLU A 278 27.86 28.63 -18.45
N GLN A 279 26.53 28.51 -18.27
CA GLN A 279 25.89 28.57 -16.95
C GLN A 279 26.11 27.30 -16.10
N MET A 280 26.32 26.14 -16.72
CA MET A 280 26.59 24.89 -16.00
C MET A 280 27.92 24.97 -15.21
N LYS A 281 27.97 24.32 -14.04
CA LYS A 281 29.21 24.23 -13.25
C LYS A 281 30.36 23.64 -14.07
N LYS A 282 31.57 24.18 -13.90
CA LYS A 282 32.77 23.59 -14.51
C LYS A 282 33.05 22.20 -13.93
N GLY A 283 33.10 21.19 -14.79
CA GLY A 283 33.25 19.78 -14.42
C GLY A 283 31.95 19.06 -14.10
N SER A 284 30.80 19.63 -14.48
CA SER A 284 29.49 18.96 -14.44
C SER A 284 29.29 17.97 -15.59
N TYR A 285 28.16 17.25 -15.55
CA TYR A 285 27.77 16.24 -16.54
C TYR A 285 26.38 16.56 -17.11
N LEU A 286 26.14 16.22 -18.37
CA LEU A 286 24.83 16.35 -19.04
C LEU A 286 24.33 15.00 -19.57
N ILE A 287 23.06 14.67 -19.32
CA ILE A 287 22.38 13.48 -19.84
C ILE A 287 21.15 13.89 -20.66
N ASN A 288 20.94 13.26 -21.81
CA ASN A 288 19.69 13.35 -22.57
C ASN A 288 19.24 11.99 -23.12
N ALA A 289 18.18 11.48 -22.50
CA ALA A 289 17.40 10.33 -22.97
C ALA A 289 15.92 10.73 -23.15
N SER A 290 15.67 11.91 -23.74
CA SER A 290 14.32 12.44 -23.98
C SER A 290 14.04 12.70 -25.46
N ARG A 291 14.60 13.77 -26.04
CA ARG A 291 14.39 14.16 -27.44
C ARG A 291 15.69 14.69 -28.05
N GLY A 292 15.98 14.28 -29.29
CA GLY A 292 17.25 14.57 -29.96
C GLY A 292 17.48 16.05 -30.29
N SER A 293 16.41 16.83 -30.37
CA SER A 293 16.44 18.27 -30.69
C SER A 293 16.60 19.21 -29.49
N VAL A 294 16.77 18.69 -28.26
CA VAL A 294 16.85 19.48 -27.02
C VAL A 294 18.23 20.12 -26.79
N ILE A 295 19.29 19.49 -27.31
CA ILE A 295 20.69 19.92 -27.14
C ILE A 295 21.30 20.33 -28.47
N ASP A 296 21.97 21.48 -28.49
CA ASP A 296 22.91 21.85 -29.55
C ASP A 296 24.17 20.98 -29.46
N ILE A 297 24.24 19.90 -30.27
CA ILE A 297 25.33 18.94 -30.24
C ILE A 297 26.70 19.55 -30.64
N PRO A 298 26.82 20.43 -31.65
CA PRO A 298 28.01 21.25 -31.86
C PRO A 298 28.47 22.03 -30.61
N ALA A 299 27.55 22.65 -29.86
CA ALA A 299 27.91 23.32 -28.60
C ALA A 299 28.33 22.33 -27.50
N LEU A 300 27.71 21.15 -27.40
CA LEU A 300 28.11 20.07 -26.50
C LEU A 300 29.55 19.62 -26.77
N ILE A 301 29.90 19.39 -28.03
CA ILE A 301 31.25 19.00 -28.46
C ILE A 301 32.28 20.06 -28.03
N ASN A 302 31.97 21.34 -28.22
CA ASN A 302 32.83 22.43 -27.78
C ASN A 302 32.96 22.52 -26.25
N ALA A 303 31.87 22.32 -25.50
CA ALA A 303 31.86 22.33 -24.03
C ALA A 303 32.63 21.13 -23.42
N MET A 304 32.66 19.98 -24.10
CA MET A 304 33.50 18.85 -23.72
C MET A 304 34.97 19.07 -24.11
N ARG A 305 35.25 19.61 -25.30
CA ARG A 305 36.62 19.92 -25.77
C ARG A 305 37.30 21.02 -24.94
N SER A 306 36.55 21.98 -24.39
CA SER A 306 37.07 23.00 -23.47
C SER A 306 37.25 22.53 -22.02
N GLY A 307 36.76 21.33 -21.67
CA GLY A 307 36.71 20.85 -20.30
C GLY A 307 35.75 21.66 -19.40
N LYS A 308 34.71 22.28 -20.00
CA LYS A 308 33.59 22.86 -19.25
C LYS A 308 32.74 21.75 -18.64
N LEU A 309 32.45 20.70 -19.41
CA LEU A 309 31.85 19.46 -18.92
C LEU A 309 32.91 18.38 -18.66
N ALA A 310 32.66 17.50 -17.70
CA ALA A 310 33.51 16.34 -17.38
C ALA A 310 33.08 15.06 -18.10
N GLY A 311 31.91 15.04 -18.74
CA GLY A 311 31.36 13.91 -19.50
C GLY A 311 29.90 14.15 -19.87
N ALA A 312 29.35 13.32 -20.76
CA ALA A 312 27.94 13.40 -21.16
C ALA A 312 27.36 12.04 -21.57
N ALA A 313 26.04 11.89 -21.52
CA ALA A 313 25.32 10.73 -22.07
C ALA A 313 24.20 11.19 -23.02
N VAL A 314 24.13 10.56 -24.19
CA VAL A 314 23.16 10.89 -25.24
C VAL A 314 22.60 9.59 -25.84
N ASP A 315 21.28 9.42 -25.73
CA ASP A 315 20.56 8.30 -26.33
C ASP A 315 19.84 8.68 -27.64
N VAL A 316 19.60 9.98 -27.84
CA VAL A 316 18.69 10.52 -28.88
C VAL A 316 19.33 11.67 -29.65
N TYR A 317 19.08 11.75 -30.96
CA TYR A 317 19.84 12.62 -31.88
C TYR A 317 18.93 13.41 -32.85
N PRO A 318 19.36 14.59 -33.36
CA PRO A 318 18.60 15.37 -34.33
C PRO A 318 18.22 14.63 -35.64
N SER A 319 19.03 13.63 -36.04
CA SER A 319 18.75 12.71 -37.14
C SER A 319 19.29 11.33 -36.80
N GLU A 320 18.50 10.28 -37.00
CA GLU A 320 18.80 8.91 -36.53
C GLU A 320 18.73 7.88 -37.67
N PRO A 321 19.49 6.77 -37.61
CA PRO A 321 19.42 5.73 -38.64
C PRO A 321 18.08 4.99 -38.66
N GLY A 322 17.48 4.84 -39.84
CA GLY A 322 16.24 4.05 -40.01
C GLY A 322 16.42 2.52 -39.87
N ALA A 323 17.67 2.04 -39.74
CA ALA A 323 18.01 0.62 -39.60
C ALA A 323 19.35 0.42 -38.87
N ASN A 324 19.56 -0.78 -38.33
CA ASN A 324 20.80 -1.16 -37.66
C ASN A 324 21.93 -1.36 -38.71
N GLY A 325 23.07 -0.68 -38.53
CA GLY A 325 24.25 -0.76 -39.39
C GLY A 325 25.22 0.40 -39.10
N ASP A 326 26.34 0.49 -39.83
CA ASP A 326 27.36 1.54 -39.64
C ASP A 326 26.97 2.88 -40.30
N TYR A 327 25.79 3.38 -39.93
CA TYR A 327 25.17 4.58 -40.50
C TYR A 327 25.40 5.84 -39.65
N PHE A 328 25.92 5.71 -38.43
CA PHE A 328 26.15 6.83 -37.52
C PHE A 328 27.51 7.50 -37.78
N ASN A 329 27.60 8.16 -38.94
CA ASN A 329 28.79 8.82 -39.47
C ASN A 329 28.44 10.21 -40.04
N ASN A 330 29.44 10.91 -40.57
CA ASN A 330 29.29 12.31 -41.00
C ASN A 330 28.30 12.56 -42.17
N SER A 331 27.82 11.52 -42.88
CA SER A 331 26.75 11.68 -43.88
C SER A 331 25.33 11.74 -43.28
N LEU A 332 25.15 11.32 -42.02
CA LEU A 332 23.86 11.39 -41.31
C LEU A 332 23.77 12.65 -40.44
N ASN A 333 24.83 12.95 -39.69
CA ASN A 333 24.99 14.18 -38.92
C ASN A 333 26.42 14.68 -39.11
N SER A 334 26.62 15.93 -39.54
CA SER A 334 27.94 16.49 -39.90
C SER A 334 28.97 16.51 -38.76
N TRP A 335 28.55 16.29 -37.52
CA TRP A 335 29.35 16.27 -36.30
C TRP A 335 29.51 14.87 -35.69
N ALA A 336 29.02 13.80 -36.34
CA ALA A 336 28.96 12.45 -35.76
C ALA A 336 30.35 11.90 -35.37
N GLU A 337 31.35 12.07 -36.22
CA GLU A 337 32.73 11.62 -35.94
C GLU A 337 33.40 12.49 -34.86
N ASP A 338 33.14 13.80 -34.85
CA ASP A 338 33.58 14.69 -33.77
C ASP A 338 33.02 14.26 -32.41
N LEU A 339 31.73 13.89 -32.35
CA LEU A 339 31.09 13.38 -31.12
C LEU A 339 31.68 12.02 -30.70
N ARG A 340 31.87 11.10 -31.66
CA ARG A 340 32.51 9.79 -31.46
C ARG A 340 33.99 9.90 -31.01
N SER A 341 34.65 11.03 -31.24
CA SER A 341 36.05 11.28 -30.85
C SER A 341 36.25 11.66 -29.38
N LEU A 342 35.16 11.99 -28.66
CA LEU A 342 35.24 12.49 -27.29
C LEU A 342 35.52 11.40 -26.26
N LYS A 343 36.02 11.81 -25.10
CA LYS A 343 36.28 10.96 -23.93
C LYS A 343 35.23 11.17 -22.86
N ASN A 344 34.98 10.14 -22.05
CA ASN A 344 33.92 10.09 -21.04
C ASN A 344 32.54 10.51 -21.61
N ILE A 345 32.23 10.04 -22.82
CA ILE A 345 30.90 10.17 -23.43
C ILE A 345 30.25 8.79 -23.54
N ILE A 346 28.95 8.72 -23.24
CA ILE A 346 28.11 7.55 -23.49
C ILE A 346 27.21 7.89 -24.67
N LEU A 347 27.30 7.09 -25.73
CA LEU A 347 26.46 7.19 -26.93
C LEU A 347 25.67 5.90 -27.05
N THR A 348 24.36 5.96 -26.84
CA THR A 348 23.44 4.82 -26.99
C THR A 348 22.49 5.05 -28.17
N PRO A 349 22.02 3.99 -28.87
CA PRO A 349 21.26 4.14 -30.11
C PRO A 349 19.74 4.11 -29.89
N HIS A 350 19.21 5.11 -29.18
CA HIS A 350 17.79 5.28 -28.85
C HIS A 350 17.17 4.05 -28.16
N ILE A 351 17.82 3.58 -27.09
CA ILE A 351 17.46 2.37 -26.35
C ILE A 351 16.89 2.61 -24.94
N GLY A 352 16.74 3.85 -24.49
CA GLY A 352 16.21 4.17 -23.15
C GLY A 352 14.83 3.56 -22.85
N GLY A 353 14.02 3.29 -23.89
CA GLY A 353 12.75 2.55 -23.78
C GLY A 353 12.74 1.14 -24.36
N SER A 354 13.89 0.59 -24.74
CA SER A 354 14.01 -0.66 -25.51
C SER A 354 14.33 -1.87 -24.65
N THR A 355 13.51 -2.12 -23.64
CA THR A 355 13.57 -3.31 -22.76
C THR A 355 12.42 -4.28 -23.06
N GLU A 356 12.59 -5.58 -22.75
CA GLU A 356 11.53 -6.58 -22.91
C GLU A 356 10.34 -6.30 -21.99
N GLU A 357 10.61 -5.76 -20.79
CA GLU A 357 9.61 -5.29 -19.83
C GLU A 357 8.77 -4.14 -20.43
N ALA A 358 9.42 -3.14 -21.04
CA ALA A 358 8.70 -2.06 -21.72
C ALA A 358 7.94 -2.57 -22.95
N GLN A 359 8.51 -3.46 -23.78
CA GLN A 359 7.79 -4.04 -24.93
C GLN A 359 6.58 -4.89 -24.48
N SER A 360 6.68 -5.59 -23.35
CA SER A 360 5.56 -6.32 -22.75
C SER A 360 4.47 -5.35 -22.26
N ALA A 361 4.84 -4.30 -21.53
CA ALA A 361 3.93 -3.29 -21.01
C ALA A 361 3.25 -2.47 -22.13
N ILE A 362 3.98 -2.06 -23.18
CA ILE A 362 3.43 -1.45 -24.40
C ILE A 362 2.43 -2.40 -25.07
N GLY A 363 2.75 -3.70 -25.14
CA GLY A 363 1.84 -4.72 -25.65
C GLY A 363 0.53 -4.80 -24.87
N VAL A 364 0.58 -4.66 -23.54
CA VAL A 364 -0.61 -4.62 -22.67
C VAL A 364 -1.37 -3.31 -22.82
N GLU A 365 -0.71 -2.15 -22.70
CA GLU A 365 -1.36 -0.83 -22.71
C GLU A 365 -2.10 -0.55 -24.03
N VAL A 366 -1.43 -0.78 -25.16
CA VAL A 366 -2.04 -0.60 -26.49
C VAL A 366 -3.04 -1.72 -26.78
N GLY A 367 -2.77 -2.97 -26.38
CA GLY A 367 -3.73 -4.07 -26.50
C GLY A 367 -5.05 -3.78 -25.78
N GLU A 368 -4.98 -3.35 -24.52
CA GLU A 368 -6.16 -2.95 -23.73
C GLU A 368 -6.83 -1.69 -24.29
N ALA A 369 -6.08 -0.70 -24.81
CA ALA A 369 -6.66 0.48 -25.45
C ALA A 369 -7.46 0.12 -26.72
N LEU A 370 -6.89 -0.71 -27.60
CA LEU A 370 -7.58 -1.23 -28.78
C LEU A 370 -8.84 -2.01 -28.39
N VAL A 371 -8.78 -2.88 -27.39
CA VAL A 371 -9.96 -3.62 -26.89
C VAL A 371 -11.02 -2.68 -26.32
N ARG A 372 -10.65 -1.66 -25.54
CA ARG A 372 -11.59 -0.66 -25.00
C ARG A 372 -12.28 0.12 -26.11
N TYR A 373 -11.54 0.53 -27.15
CA TYR A 373 -12.13 1.25 -28.28
C TYR A 373 -13.06 0.34 -29.10
N VAL A 374 -12.63 -0.88 -29.46
CA VAL A 374 -13.40 -1.81 -30.32
C VAL A 374 -14.61 -2.45 -29.63
N ASN A 375 -14.68 -2.49 -28.29
CA ASN A 375 -15.82 -3.04 -27.53
C ASN A 375 -16.66 -1.97 -26.78
N SER A 376 -16.28 -0.69 -26.81
CA SER A 376 -17.02 0.36 -26.08
C SER A 376 -16.81 1.81 -26.54
N GLY A 377 -15.94 2.03 -27.54
CA GLY A 377 -15.60 3.33 -28.11
C GLY A 377 -14.95 4.33 -27.16
N VAL A 378 -14.33 3.89 -26.07
CA VAL A 378 -13.60 4.79 -25.17
C VAL A 378 -12.32 5.28 -25.87
N THR A 379 -12.22 6.58 -26.13
CA THR A 379 -11.07 7.23 -26.78
C THR A 379 -10.03 7.79 -25.80
N LEU A 380 -10.16 7.50 -24.50
CA LEU A 380 -9.21 7.90 -23.47
C LEU A 380 -7.79 7.39 -23.81
N GLY A 381 -6.84 8.32 -23.98
CA GLY A 381 -5.48 8.05 -24.47
C GLY A 381 -5.30 8.06 -26.00
N ALA A 382 -6.29 8.50 -26.79
CA ALA A 382 -6.14 8.65 -28.25
C ALA A 382 -5.36 9.95 -28.59
N VAL A 383 -4.29 9.83 -29.39
CA VAL A 383 -3.43 11.00 -29.70
C VAL A 383 -4.09 12.00 -30.65
N ASN A 384 -4.98 11.55 -31.54
CA ASN A 384 -5.54 12.36 -32.64
C ASN A 384 -7.04 12.70 -32.49
N LEU A 385 -7.80 12.01 -31.63
CA LEU A 385 -9.22 12.25 -31.39
C LEU A 385 -9.47 12.95 -30.02
N PRO A 386 -10.70 13.45 -29.76
CA PRO A 386 -11.12 13.93 -28.43
C PRO A 386 -11.17 12.77 -27.41
N GLU A 387 -10.97 13.04 -26.11
CA GLU A 387 -10.93 12.00 -25.07
C GLU A 387 -12.30 11.81 -24.40
N VAL A 388 -12.98 10.71 -24.73
CA VAL A 388 -14.36 10.43 -24.34
C VAL A 388 -14.47 9.08 -23.65
N ASN A 389 -15.20 9.04 -22.52
CA ASN A 389 -15.37 7.84 -21.70
C ASN A 389 -16.73 7.86 -20.97
N LEU A 390 -17.56 6.84 -21.21
CA LEU A 390 -18.72 6.50 -20.37
C LEU A 390 -18.51 5.15 -19.70
N ARG A 391 -18.88 5.08 -18.40
CA ARG A 391 -19.02 3.84 -17.63
C ARG A 391 -19.69 2.75 -18.49
N SER A 392 -19.09 1.56 -18.52
CA SER A 392 -19.62 0.42 -19.27
C SER A 392 -21.03 0.04 -18.81
N LEU A 393 -21.89 -0.32 -19.77
CA LEU A 393 -23.16 -0.98 -19.51
C LEU A 393 -22.93 -2.31 -18.77
N THR A 394 -23.89 -2.70 -17.94
CA THR A 394 -23.87 -3.91 -17.11
C THR A 394 -24.83 -4.97 -17.65
N LEU A 395 -24.68 -6.22 -17.21
CA LEU A 395 -25.62 -7.30 -17.56
C LEU A 395 -27.05 -7.06 -17.02
N ASP A 396 -27.20 -6.21 -16.01
CA ASP A 396 -28.48 -5.87 -15.39
C ASP A 396 -29.24 -4.73 -16.12
N GLU A 397 -28.64 -4.17 -17.17
CA GLU A 397 -29.21 -3.19 -18.11
C GLU A 397 -29.56 -3.88 -19.46
N PRO A 398 -30.63 -4.70 -19.54
CA PRO A 398 -31.15 -5.24 -20.80
C PRO A 398 -31.76 -4.12 -21.65
N ASN A 399 -31.81 -4.29 -22.97
CA ASN A 399 -32.41 -3.34 -23.93
C ASN A 399 -31.79 -1.93 -23.89
N HIS A 400 -30.52 -1.81 -23.44
CA HIS A 400 -29.73 -0.59 -23.53
C HIS A 400 -28.67 -0.74 -24.64
N ALA A 401 -28.56 0.28 -25.49
CA ALA A 401 -27.60 0.40 -26.58
C ALA A 401 -26.63 1.56 -26.35
N ARG A 402 -25.43 1.49 -26.93
CA ARG A 402 -24.47 2.60 -26.97
C ARG A 402 -24.31 3.10 -28.39
N ILE A 403 -24.51 4.40 -28.58
CA ILE A 403 -24.45 5.08 -29.88
C ILE A 403 -23.21 5.97 -29.88
N ILE A 404 -22.43 5.88 -30.96
CA ILE A 404 -21.21 6.66 -31.13
C ILE A 404 -21.23 7.33 -32.49
N TYR A 405 -20.94 8.63 -32.48
CA TYR A 405 -20.98 9.47 -33.66
C TYR A 405 -19.78 10.42 -33.68
N ILE A 406 -18.90 10.21 -34.66
CA ILE A 406 -17.80 11.10 -34.99
C ILE A 406 -18.25 12.00 -36.13
N HIS A 407 -18.19 13.31 -35.91
CA HIS A 407 -18.73 14.30 -36.84
C HIS A 407 -17.83 15.52 -36.95
N HIS A 408 -18.00 16.29 -38.03
CA HIS A 408 -17.35 17.58 -38.15
C HIS A 408 -17.92 18.56 -37.11
N ASN A 409 -17.04 19.36 -36.51
CA ASN A 409 -17.32 20.24 -35.39
C ASN A 409 -18.08 21.51 -35.82
N VAL A 410 -19.32 21.34 -36.28
CA VAL A 410 -20.15 22.43 -36.84
C VAL A 410 -21.42 22.68 -36.01
N PRO A 411 -21.90 23.94 -35.91
CA PRO A 411 -23.08 24.27 -35.11
C PRO A 411 -24.34 23.52 -35.54
N GLY A 412 -25.13 23.07 -34.55
CA GLY A 412 -26.43 22.43 -34.77
C GLY A 412 -26.41 20.89 -34.85
N VAL A 413 -25.26 20.24 -34.99
CA VAL A 413 -25.19 18.77 -35.05
C VAL A 413 -25.75 18.11 -33.80
N LEU A 414 -25.35 18.55 -32.60
CA LEU A 414 -25.89 18.03 -31.33
C LEU A 414 -27.41 18.18 -31.22
N ARG A 415 -27.98 19.27 -31.76
CA ARG A 415 -29.44 19.44 -31.83
C ARG A 415 -30.06 18.37 -32.74
N LYS A 416 -29.47 18.10 -33.91
CA LYS A 416 -29.97 17.09 -34.85
C LYS A 416 -29.84 15.66 -34.32
N VAL A 417 -28.75 15.34 -33.61
CA VAL A 417 -28.59 14.06 -32.90
C VAL A 417 -29.67 13.92 -31.82
N ASN A 418 -29.88 14.95 -30.99
CA ASN A 418 -30.90 14.89 -29.94
C ASN A 418 -32.35 14.94 -30.47
N GLU A 419 -32.58 15.49 -31.68
CA GLU A 419 -33.86 15.35 -32.40
C GLU A 419 -34.09 13.91 -32.91
N ILE A 420 -33.04 13.20 -33.36
CA ILE A 420 -33.13 11.78 -33.78
C ILE A 420 -33.33 10.84 -32.57
N LEU A 421 -32.69 11.14 -31.44
CA LEU A 421 -32.83 10.36 -30.20
C LEU A 421 -34.09 10.72 -29.38
N GLY A 422 -34.92 11.66 -29.86
CA GLY A 422 -35.98 12.29 -29.06
C GLY A 422 -37.08 11.37 -28.54
N ASP A 423 -37.35 10.26 -29.24
CA ASP A 423 -38.36 9.27 -28.85
C ASP A 423 -37.82 8.19 -27.89
N HIS A 424 -36.53 8.25 -27.51
CA HIS A 424 -35.87 7.31 -26.60
C HIS A 424 -35.23 8.01 -25.39
N ASN A 425 -35.07 7.29 -24.27
CA ASN A 425 -34.45 7.86 -23.08
C ASN A 425 -32.92 7.76 -23.15
N VAL A 426 -32.24 8.91 -23.22
CA VAL A 426 -30.77 8.99 -23.18
C VAL A 426 -30.31 9.04 -21.72
N ASP A 427 -29.81 7.92 -21.20
CA ASP A 427 -29.44 7.77 -19.79
C ASP A 427 -28.14 8.51 -19.45
N LYS A 428 -27.22 8.57 -20.42
CA LYS A 428 -25.88 9.15 -20.29
C LYS A 428 -25.46 9.68 -21.66
N GLN A 429 -24.98 10.92 -21.72
CA GLN A 429 -24.42 11.51 -22.95
C GLN A 429 -23.15 12.28 -22.59
N ILE A 430 -22.14 12.17 -23.45
CA ILE A 430 -20.90 12.94 -23.38
C ILE A 430 -20.49 13.29 -24.81
N THR A 431 -19.91 14.48 -24.98
CA THR A 431 -19.37 14.94 -26.25
C THR A 431 -18.13 15.78 -25.97
N ASP A 432 -17.09 15.59 -26.77
CA ASP A 432 -15.86 16.40 -26.74
C ASP A 432 -15.39 16.69 -28.17
N ASN A 433 -14.50 17.67 -28.36
CA ASN A 433 -14.06 18.14 -29.67
C ASN A 433 -12.60 18.59 -29.69
N LYS A 434 -11.93 18.36 -30.82
CA LYS A 434 -10.49 18.57 -31.01
C LYS A 434 -10.25 19.07 -32.44
N GLY A 435 -10.21 20.39 -32.57
CA GLY A 435 -10.19 21.06 -33.88
C GLY A 435 -11.49 20.79 -34.65
N ASP A 436 -11.36 20.37 -35.91
CA ASP A 436 -12.48 20.18 -36.84
C ASP A 436 -13.33 18.91 -36.57
N VAL A 437 -12.95 18.08 -35.59
CA VAL A 437 -13.57 16.77 -35.30
C VAL A 437 -14.15 16.76 -33.89
N ALA A 438 -15.38 16.28 -33.76
CA ALA A 438 -16.08 16.06 -32.50
C ALA A 438 -16.49 14.59 -32.35
N TYR A 439 -16.53 14.11 -31.11
CA TYR A 439 -16.83 12.73 -30.74
C TYR A 439 -17.95 12.72 -29.71
N LEU A 440 -19.09 12.13 -30.07
CA LEU A 440 -20.25 11.94 -29.20
C LEU A 440 -20.41 10.46 -28.83
N MET A 441 -20.68 10.20 -27.55
CA MET A 441 -21.06 8.89 -27.03
C MET A 441 -22.32 9.02 -26.17
N ALA A 442 -23.33 8.19 -26.44
CA ALA A 442 -24.58 8.15 -25.68
C ALA A 442 -24.97 6.72 -25.32
N ASP A 443 -25.42 6.50 -24.08
CA ASP A 443 -26.17 5.31 -23.68
C ASP A 443 -27.68 5.62 -23.76
N VAL A 444 -28.44 4.74 -24.41
CA VAL A 444 -29.88 4.92 -24.65
C VAL A 444 -30.63 3.65 -24.22
N SER A 445 -31.71 3.81 -23.46
CA SER A 445 -32.48 2.71 -22.87
C SER A 445 -33.81 2.40 -23.58
N ASN A 446 -34.25 1.15 -23.42
CA ASN A 446 -35.48 0.58 -23.99
C ASN A 446 -35.53 0.55 -25.53
N VAL A 447 -34.38 0.34 -26.20
CA VAL A 447 -34.28 0.35 -27.67
C VAL A 447 -34.19 -1.08 -28.23
N THR A 448 -34.91 -1.36 -29.31
CA THR A 448 -34.92 -2.64 -30.06
C THR A 448 -33.93 -2.64 -31.23
N LEU A 449 -33.65 -3.82 -31.79
CA LEU A 449 -32.71 -3.98 -32.91
C LEU A 449 -33.15 -3.24 -34.20
N SER A 450 -34.46 -3.07 -34.42
CA SER A 450 -35.02 -2.28 -35.53
C SER A 450 -34.80 -0.78 -35.31
N GLU A 451 -35.15 -0.27 -34.12
CA GLU A 451 -35.00 1.16 -33.79
C GLU A 451 -33.52 1.58 -33.79
N ILE A 452 -32.59 0.72 -33.31
CA ILE A 452 -31.15 0.98 -33.41
C ILE A 452 -30.70 1.13 -34.88
N LYS A 453 -31.26 0.33 -35.79
CA LYS A 453 -30.97 0.43 -37.21
C LYS A 453 -31.56 1.71 -37.83
N GLU A 454 -32.79 2.07 -37.46
CA GLU A 454 -33.43 3.32 -37.92
C GLU A 454 -32.68 4.56 -37.42
N ILE A 455 -32.16 4.53 -36.19
CA ILE A 455 -31.26 5.57 -35.66
C ILE A 455 -29.91 5.58 -36.41
N SER A 456 -29.34 4.41 -36.75
CA SER A 456 -28.12 4.30 -37.57
C SER A 456 -28.32 4.96 -38.93
N GLU A 457 -29.33 4.55 -39.69
CA GLU A 457 -29.66 5.10 -41.01
C GLU A 457 -29.97 6.61 -40.94
N SER A 458 -30.63 7.07 -39.87
CA SER A 458 -30.93 8.49 -39.64
C SER A 458 -29.68 9.33 -39.34
N LEU A 459 -28.74 8.80 -38.55
CA LEU A 459 -27.46 9.47 -38.28
C LEU A 459 -26.50 9.38 -39.48
N GLU A 460 -26.56 8.30 -40.26
CA GLU A 460 -25.84 8.16 -41.53
C GLU A 460 -26.33 9.13 -42.61
N GLY A 461 -27.60 9.54 -42.56
CA GLY A 461 -28.18 10.55 -43.44
C GLY A 461 -27.75 11.98 -43.14
N LEU A 462 -27.01 12.24 -42.06
CA LEU A 462 -26.52 13.57 -41.70
C LEU A 462 -25.28 13.95 -42.54
N SER A 463 -25.35 15.11 -43.22
CA SER A 463 -24.30 15.65 -44.08
C SER A 463 -23.03 16.14 -43.35
N TRP A 464 -22.93 15.89 -42.04
CA TRP A 464 -21.82 16.32 -41.18
C TRP A 464 -21.01 15.14 -40.61
N LYS A 465 -21.35 13.90 -40.99
CA LYS A 465 -20.63 12.71 -40.56
C LYS A 465 -19.22 12.65 -41.15
N VAL A 466 -18.31 12.03 -40.41
CA VAL A 466 -16.97 11.67 -40.88
C VAL A 466 -17.02 10.30 -41.58
N GLU A 467 -16.24 10.08 -42.64
CA GLU A 467 -16.43 8.95 -43.58
C GLU A 467 -16.46 7.56 -42.92
N ASN A 468 -15.51 7.23 -42.03
CA ASN A 468 -15.52 5.97 -41.26
C ASN A 468 -16.02 6.18 -39.81
N GLY A 469 -16.83 7.22 -39.57
CA GLY A 469 -17.01 7.85 -38.27
C GLY A 469 -18.10 7.32 -37.32
N GLN A 470 -18.59 6.09 -37.48
CA GLN A 470 -19.74 5.59 -36.69
C GLN A 470 -19.55 4.17 -36.13
N PHE A 471 -20.00 3.98 -34.89
CA PHE A 471 -20.06 2.67 -34.23
C PHE A 471 -21.37 2.53 -33.45
N HIS A 472 -22.20 1.57 -33.86
CA HIS A 472 -23.44 1.24 -33.16
C HIS A 472 -23.17 0.01 -32.29
N TYR A 473 -23.17 0.17 -30.97
CA TYR A 473 -22.79 -0.85 -30.00
C TYR A 473 -24.02 -1.49 -29.37
N VAL A 474 -24.24 -2.77 -29.68
CA VAL A 474 -25.54 -3.42 -29.52
C VAL A 474 -25.44 -4.69 -28.67
N GLN A 475 -26.52 -4.99 -27.95
CA GLN A 475 -26.70 -6.24 -27.23
C GLN A 475 -27.28 -7.31 -28.16
N GLU A 476 -26.56 -8.41 -28.38
CA GLU A 476 -27.18 -9.64 -28.89
C GLU A 476 -28.23 -10.16 -27.87
N PRO A 477 -29.50 -10.36 -28.24
CA PRO A 477 -30.44 -11.08 -27.42
C PRO A 477 -30.06 -12.57 -27.37
N LYS A 478 -30.07 -13.19 -26.19
CA LYS A 478 -29.67 -14.60 -26.02
C LYS A 478 -30.61 -15.56 -26.77
N VAL A 479 -30.18 -16.04 -27.93
CA VAL A 479 -30.77 -17.18 -28.63
C VAL A 479 -29.78 -18.35 -28.65
N ALA A 480 -29.89 -19.22 -27.64
CA ALA A 480 -29.09 -20.45 -27.57
C ALA A 480 -29.92 -21.60 -27.00
N PHE A 481 -30.58 -22.36 -27.88
CA PHE A 481 -31.06 -23.71 -27.54
C PHE A 481 -29.88 -24.58 -27.10
N ASN A 482 -30.11 -25.47 -26.12
CA ASN A 482 -29.22 -26.60 -25.90
C ASN A 482 -30.02 -27.91 -25.85
N LYS A 483 -29.77 -28.81 -26.80
CA LYS A 483 -30.55 -30.05 -26.99
C LYS A 483 -29.81 -31.24 -26.39
N HIS A 484 -30.55 -32.02 -25.57
CA HIS A 484 -30.18 -33.36 -25.07
C HIS A 484 -29.03 -33.32 -24.03
N THR A 485 -29.09 -34.05 -22.92
CA THR A 485 -29.60 -35.42 -22.73
C THR A 485 -30.71 -35.58 -21.67
N ARG A 486 -31.59 -36.56 -21.89
CA ARG A 486 -32.58 -37.03 -20.90
C ARG A 486 -31.94 -37.98 -19.88
N ARG A 487 -32.24 -37.80 -18.60
CA ARG A 487 -32.68 -38.89 -17.72
C ARG A 487 -33.90 -38.41 -16.92
N LYS A 488 -34.78 -39.36 -16.59
CA LYS A 488 -35.96 -39.17 -15.75
C LYS A 488 -35.54 -39.30 -14.26
N ASP A 489 -36.34 -39.06 -13.22
CA ASP A 489 -37.74 -39.46 -12.98
C ASP A 489 -38.40 -38.65 -11.84
N PHE A 490 -39.72 -38.42 -11.95
CA PHE A 490 -40.75 -38.10 -10.91
C PHE A 490 -40.50 -36.96 -9.86
N SER A 491 -41.51 -36.28 -9.29
CA SER A 491 -42.85 -35.84 -9.71
C SER A 491 -43.53 -35.03 -8.58
N THR A 492 -44.14 -33.86 -8.85
CA THR A 492 -45.48 -33.43 -8.36
C THR A 492 -45.81 -31.98 -8.75
N SER A 493 -46.90 -31.84 -9.49
CA SER A 493 -47.81 -30.71 -9.78
C SER A 493 -48.18 -29.74 -8.63
N PRO A 494 -48.90 -28.61 -8.90
CA PRO A 494 -48.94 -27.75 -10.11
C PRO A 494 -48.99 -26.22 -9.79
N PRO A 495 -48.89 -25.31 -10.81
CA PRO A 495 -49.25 -23.90 -10.67
C PRO A 495 -50.75 -23.63 -10.86
N VAL A 496 -51.23 -22.44 -10.45
CA VAL A 496 -52.61 -21.96 -10.67
C VAL A 496 -52.61 -20.63 -11.43
N GLU A 497 -53.36 -20.55 -12.53
CA GLU A 497 -53.64 -19.31 -13.27
C GLU A 497 -55.00 -18.73 -12.86
N MET A 498 -55.13 -17.40 -12.91
CA MET A 498 -56.35 -16.67 -13.29
C MET A 498 -55.90 -15.28 -13.78
N LEU A 499 -55.98 -14.97 -15.08
CA LEU A 499 -57.17 -14.57 -15.87
C LEU A 499 -57.74 -13.19 -15.48
N SER A 500 -58.22 -12.47 -16.51
CA SER A 500 -58.63 -11.06 -16.41
C SER A 500 -59.98 -10.79 -17.06
N ARG A 501 -60.65 -9.70 -16.61
CA ARG A 501 -61.66 -8.82 -17.27
C ARG A 501 -63.09 -8.73 -16.66
N HIS A 502 -63.44 -7.47 -16.35
CA HIS A 502 -64.73 -6.76 -16.59
C HIS A 502 -65.90 -6.76 -15.56
N SER A 503 -66.65 -5.63 -15.59
CA SER A 503 -68.03 -5.36 -15.06
C SER A 503 -68.18 -5.09 -13.54
N ILE A 504 -68.28 -3.84 -13.01
CA ILE A 504 -69.42 -2.86 -13.05
C ILE A 504 -70.78 -3.54 -12.71
N PRO A 505 -71.57 -3.12 -11.68
CA PRO A 505 -72.02 -1.74 -11.40
C PRO A 505 -72.09 -1.24 -9.92
N THR A 506 -72.68 -0.05 -9.77
CA THR A 506 -72.77 0.92 -8.64
C THR A 506 -73.69 0.58 -7.45
N CYS A 507 -73.26 0.96 -6.23
CA CYS A 507 -74.00 1.75 -5.20
C CYS A 507 -73.16 1.82 -3.89
N GLY A 508 -73.25 2.83 -3.00
CA GLY A 508 -74.00 4.09 -3.08
C GLY A 508 -74.38 4.65 -1.69
N CYS A 509 -73.53 5.47 -1.07
CA CYS A 509 -73.87 6.38 0.03
C CYS A 509 -72.69 7.34 0.33
N ALA A 510 -72.95 8.54 0.89
CA ALA A 510 -71.92 9.58 1.03
C ALA A 510 -72.11 10.45 2.29
N SER A 511 -71.01 11.03 2.81
CA SER A 511 -71.05 12.31 3.52
C SER A 511 -69.72 13.08 3.45
N LEU A 512 -69.89 14.40 3.45
CA LEU A 512 -68.98 15.54 3.27
C LEU A 512 -67.72 15.55 4.20
N CYS A 513 -66.67 16.35 3.96
CA CYS A 513 -66.56 17.58 3.15
C CYS A 513 -65.14 17.87 2.57
N GLN A 514 -65.08 18.82 1.63
CA GLN A 514 -63.85 19.41 1.02
C GLN A 514 -63.37 20.64 1.86
N ALA A 515 -62.20 21.27 1.70
CA ALA A 515 -61.50 21.86 0.53
C ALA A 515 -59.95 21.86 0.78
N THR A 516 -59.01 21.80 -0.17
CA THR A 516 -58.62 22.76 -1.26
C THR A 516 -58.37 24.20 -0.75
N TYR A 517 -57.36 24.97 -1.18
CA TYR A 517 -56.76 25.10 -2.54
C TYR A 517 -55.24 25.44 -2.52
N THR A 518 -54.60 25.49 -3.70
CA THR A 518 -53.17 25.79 -3.98
C THR A 518 -52.87 27.28 -4.32
N PRO A 519 -51.58 27.73 -4.37
CA PRO A 519 -51.18 29.16 -4.40
C PRO A 519 -50.95 29.75 -5.81
N PRO A 520 -50.55 31.04 -5.91
CA PRO A 520 -49.39 31.39 -6.75
C PRO A 520 -48.42 32.46 -6.15
N VAL A 521 -47.51 32.99 -6.99
CA VAL A 521 -46.18 33.58 -6.71
C VAL A 521 -46.12 35.11 -7.04
N ALA A 522 -45.03 35.80 -6.64
CA ALA A 522 -44.54 37.13 -7.12
C ALA A 522 -45.25 38.40 -6.54
N GLU A 523 -44.65 39.61 -6.45
CA GLU A 523 -43.26 40.11 -6.71
C GLU A 523 -42.93 41.43 -5.95
N VAL A 524 -41.61 41.70 -5.76
CA VAL A 524 -40.86 42.99 -5.66
C VAL A 524 -41.55 44.34 -5.27
N SER A 525 -41.00 45.06 -4.25
CA SER A 525 -40.51 46.48 -4.28
C SER A 525 -40.50 47.22 -2.91
N ASP A 526 -39.76 48.34 -2.85
CA ASP A 526 -39.40 49.14 -1.66
C ASP A 526 -40.53 49.91 -0.93
N ASN A 527 -40.33 50.16 0.39
CA ASN A 527 -40.04 51.53 0.85
C ASN A 527 -39.43 51.63 2.26
N ARG A 528 -38.77 52.77 2.54
CA ARG A 528 -38.14 53.10 3.83
C ARG A 528 -39.03 54.02 4.68
N ILE A 529 -39.09 53.79 6.00
CA ILE A 529 -39.39 54.82 7.02
C ILE A 529 -38.36 54.69 8.15
N SER A 530 -38.11 55.78 8.87
CA SER A 530 -36.91 56.03 9.70
C SER A 530 -36.99 55.63 11.18
N ASP A 531 -35.80 55.42 11.74
CA ASP A 531 -35.36 55.59 13.14
C ASP A 531 -36.12 56.66 13.97
N PRO A 532 -36.23 56.52 15.31
CA PRO A 532 -35.08 56.93 16.15
C PRO A 532 -34.81 56.23 17.51
N THR A 533 -33.51 56.01 17.77
CA THR A 533 -32.74 56.27 19.02
C THR A 533 -32.80 55.37 20.28
N SER A 534 -31.59 55.04 20.77
CA SER A 534 -31.15 54.82 22.17
C SER A 534 -31.87 53.76 23.02
N SER A 535 -31.24 52.66 23.41
CA SER A 535 -30.09 52.65 24.32
C SER A 535 -29.49 51.24 24.50
N SER A 536 -28.19 51.13 24.72
CA SER A 536 -27.52 49.88 25.10
C SER A 536 -26.18 50.16 25.78
N ASP A 537 -26.06 49.85 27.07
CA ASP A 537 -24.82 50.00 27.83
C ASP A 537 -23.78 48.91 27.53
N SER A 538 -22.55 49.17 27.97
CA SER A 538 -21.37 48.36 27.68
C SER A 538 -21.26 47.08 28.50
N LEU A 539 -20.71 46.03 27.87
CA LEU A 539 -19.93 45.00 28.55
C LEU A 539 -18.72 44.65 27.67
N SER A 540 -17.54 44.57 28.27
CA SER A 540 -16.26 44.59 27.58
C SER A 540 -15.77 43.20 27.13
N SER A 541 -15.01 43.19 26.04
CA SER A 541 -14.27 42.03 25.56
C SER A 541 -13.12 41.66 26.51
N ILE A 542 -12.95 40.36 26.75
CA ILE A 542 -11.72 39.79 27.32
C ILE A 542 -10.96 39.13 26.17
N GLU A 543 -9.87 39.77 25.74
CA GLU A 543 -8.89 39.15 24.85
C GLU A 543 -8.07 38.11 25.65
N VAL A 544 -7.85 36.94 25.07
CA VAL A 544 -6.96 35.91 25.65
C VAL A 544 -5.70 35.83 24.81
N ASP A 545 -4.57 36.17 25.43
CA ASP A 545 -3.28 36.38 24.79
C ASP A 545 -2.74 35.14 24.06
N ALA A 546 -2.57 35.25 22.74
CA ALA A 546 -2.04 34.18 21.89
C ALA A 546 -0.51 34.03 21.96
N SER A 547 0.23 35.03 22.44
CA SER A 547 1.69 35.11 22.34
C SER A 547 2.42 34.02 23.14
N ALA A 548 1.81 33.55 24.23
CA ALA A 548 2.42 32.54 25.12
C ALA A 548 2.57 31.15 24.47
N GLN A 549 1.70 30.76 23.53
CA GLN A 549 1.72 29.40 22.96
C GLN A 549 2.85 29.21 21.95
N ASP A 550 3.11 30.19 21.08
CA ASP A 550 4.13 30.06 20.04
C ASP A 550 5.56 30.26 20.59
N ALA A 551 5.74 31.06 21.63
CA ALA A 551 7.00 31.13 22.38
C ALA A 551 7.38 29.75 22.96
N MET A 552 6.42 29.01 23.51
CA MET A 552 6.66 27.68 24.08
C MET A 552 6.88 26.59 23.00
N ARG A 553 6.21 26.71 21.84
CA ARG A 553 6.47 25.86 20.66
C ARG A 553 7.89 26.04 20.12
N ALA A 554 8.37 27.28 20.00
CA ALA A 554 9.75 27.58 19.63
C ALA A 554 10.76 26.99 20.64
N GLY A 555 10.44 27.07 21.94
CA GLY A 555 11.24 26.50 23.04
C GLY A 555 11.37 24.98 23.02
N LEU A 556 10.38 24.23 22.55
CA LEU A 556 10.49 22.76 22.40
C LEU A 556 11.15 22.33 21.07
N ALA A 557 10.97 23.10 20.00
CA ALA A 557 11.56 22.79 18.70
C ALA A 557 13.10 22.81 18.71
N SER A 558 13.72 23.65 19.56
CA SER A 558 15.16 23.69 19.76
C SER A 558 15.71 22.46 20.49
N VAL A 559 14.98 21.93 21.49
CA VAL A 559 15.35 20.69 22.21
C VAL A 559 15.33 19.48 21.28
N ILE A 560 14.36 19.41 20.35
CA ILE A 560 14.26 18.32 19.37
C ILE A 560 15.37 18.40 18.30
N ARG A 561 15.87 19.60 17.98
CA ARG A 561 17.01 19.79 17.05
C ARG A 561 18.36 19.30 17.59
N LEU A 562 18.49 19.07 18.90
CA LEU A 562 19.75 18.66 19.54
C LEU A 562 20.13 17.17 19.34
N ALA A 563 19.31 16.39 18.62
CA ALA A 563 19.61 15.00 18.26
C ALA A 563 20.57 14.84 17.07
N ALA A 564 21.06 15.92 16.47
CA ALA A 564 21.95 15.92 15.29
C ALA A 564 23.43 16.11 15.67
N VAL A 565 24.11 15.03 16.05
CA VAL A 565 25.58 15.00 16.25
C VAL A 565 26.27 14.42 15.01
N PRO A 566 27.39 14.99 14.52
CA PRO A 566 28.06 14.49 13.30
C PRO A 566 28.62 13.07 13.45
N ARG A 567 28.49 12.24 12.41
CA ARG A 567 29.15 10.93 12.35
C ARG A 567 30.64 11.08 12.02
N THR A 568 31.50 10.92 13.02
CA THR A 568 32.89 10.50 12.80
C THR A 568 32.93 8.97 12.63
N SER A 569 33.74 8.50 11.68
CA SER A 569 33.77 7.09 11.28
C SER A 569 34.76 6.28 12.12
N ALA A 570 34.26 5.36 12.94
CA ALA A 570 35.07 4.33 13.62
C ALA A 570 34.55 2.94 13.21
N VAL A 571 35.35 2.22 12.42
CA VAL A 571 35.01 0.86 11.97
C VAL A 571 35.37 -0.14 13.06
N PHE A 572 34.38 -0.89 13.56
CA PHE A 572 34.59 -2.03 14.45
C PHE A 572 34.12 -3.32 13.77
N ASN A 573 35.07 -4.08 13.22
CA ASN A 573 34.81 -5.43 12.72
C ASN A 573 34.43 -6.35 13.90
N ARG A 574 33.35 -7.11 13.75
CA ARG A 574 33.06 -8.27 14.60
C ARG A 574 33.27 -9.56 13.81
N THR A 575 34.50 -10.06 13.82
CA THR A 575 34.75 -11.48 13.61
C THR A 575 34.20 -12.24 14.81
N GLY A 576 33.34 -13.23 14.58
CA GLY A 576 32.81 -14.07 15.64
C GLY A 576 33.77 -15.18 16.05
N SER A 577 33.82 -15.48 17.34
CA SER A 577 34.26 -16.78 17.86
C SER A 577 33.49 -17.10 19.13
N HIS A 578 33.05 -18.35 19.26
CA HIS A 578 32.51 -18.86 20.53
C HIS A 578 33.67 -19.08 21.50
N PHE A 579 33.47 -18.78 22.79
CA PHE A 579 33.94 -19.66 23.85
C PHE A 579 33.03 -19.56 25.09
N SER A 580 33.01 -20.60 25.92
CA SER A 580 32.12 -20.71 27.06
C SER A 580 32.82 -21.34 28.27
N ARG A 581 32.28 -21.04 29.46
CA ARG A 581 32.50 -21.67 30.78
C ARG A 581 33.82 -21.41 31.55
N LYS A 582 33.58 -20.80 32.73
CA LYS A 582 34.08 -21.15 34.10
C LYS A 582 35.34 -20.46 34.70
N PHE A 583 35.07 -19.78 35.83
CA PHE A 583 35.83 -19.65 37.09
C PHE A 583 37.29 -19.10 37.12
N GLN A 584 37.44 -17.89 37.68
CA GLN A 584 38.13 -17.54 38.95
C GLN A 584 39.31 -18.39 39.49
N PRO A 585 40.21 -17.81 40.34
CA PRO A 585 40.83 -16.47 40.31
C PRO A 585 42.34 -16.47 40.74
N PHE A 586 43.09 -15.35 40.65
CA PHE A 586 43.95 -14.77 41.73
C PHE A 586 44.86 -13.57 41.29
N HIS A 587 45.73 -13.10 42.19
CA HIS A 587 46.42 -11.81 42.22
C HIS A 587 47.67 -11.63 41.33
N VAL A 588 47.81 -10.40 40.81
CA VAL A 588 48.93 -9.44 40.96
C VAL A 588 50.31 -9.99 41.41
N SER A 589 51.35 -9.69 40.61
CA SER A 589 52.70 -9.38 41.14
C SER A 589 53.48 -8.44 40.19
N ASN A 590 54.58 -7.84 40.67
CA ASN A 590 55.33 -6.74 40.04
C ASN A 590 56.51 -7.20 39.17
N GLY A 591 57.02 -6.32 38.28
CA GLY A 591 58.37 -6.43 37.68
C GLY A 591 58.45 -5.95 36.21
N LEU A 592 58.61 -4.67 35.91
CA LEU A 592 59.86 -3.87 35.86
C LEU A 592 60.90 -4.26 34.77
N LYS A 593 61.14 -3.27 33.89
CA LYS A 593 62.42 -2.73 33.38
C LYS A 593 63.06 -3.25 32.07
N LYS A 594 63.54 -2.23 31.31
CA LYS A 594 64.70 -2.15 30.38
C LYS A 594 64.58 -2.78 28.97
N GLN A 595 65.18 -2.19 27.91
CA GLN A 595 65.62 -0.79 27.64
C GLN A 595 65.96 -0.61 26.13
N ASP A 596 66.02 0.65 25.67
CA ASP A 596 66.89 1.19 24.57
C ASP A 596 66.68 0.73 23.08
N ILE A 597 67.06 1.46 22.02
CA ILE A 597 67.38 2.89 21.74
C ILE A 597 67.27 3.17 20.21
N GLY A 598 67.08 4.44 19.78
CA GLY A 598 67.42 4.94 18.42
C GLY A 598 66.25 4.97 17.40
N ILE A 599 65.57 6.07 17.06
CA ILE A 599 65.96 7.44 16.62
C ILE A 599 66.47 7.53 15.17
N ARG A 600 65.65 8.14 14.29
CA ARG A 600 66.04 9.14 13.27
C ARG A 600 64.87 10.10 13.00
N ARG A 601 65.15 11.34 12.58
CA ARG A 601 64.20 12.46 12.40
C ARG A 601 64.40 13.17 11.06
N ALA A 602 63.31 13.75 10.55
CA ALA A 602 63.26 14.99 9.76
C ALA A 602 61.94 15.69 10.18
N SER A 603 61.85 16.96 10.64
CA SER A 603 62.22 18.27 10.05
C SER A 603 61.41 18.57 8.78
N SER A 604 60.70 19.70 8.60
CA SER A 604 60.52 20.97 9.38
C SER A 604 59.31 21.73 8.76
N ALA A 605 58.73 22.86 9.20
CA ALA A 605 58.80 23.81 10.34
C ALA A 605 57.63 24.83 10.15
N SER A 606 57.20 25.74 11.05
CA SER A 606 57.32 25.93 12.51
C SER A 606 56.37 27.07 12.96
N GLY A 607 55.79 27.01 14.18
CA GLY A 607 54.99 28.08 14.80
C GLY A 607 54.56 27.66 16.21
N GLY A 608 54.45 28.57 17.19
CA GLY A 608 54.36 28.17 18.61
C GLY A 608 53.60 29.09 19.55
N ALA A 609 53.35 28.56 20.74
CA ALA A 609 52.88 29.26 21.94
C ALA A 609 53.23 28.42 23.20
N SER A 610 53.35 29.07 24.35
CA SER A 610 53.25 28.45 25.69
C SER A 610 51.81 27.93 25.93
N GLU A 611 51.46 27.09 26.92
CA GLU A 611 51.80 27.16 28.35
C GLU A 611 51.78 25.80 29.08
N SER A 612 52.23 25.82 30.33
CA SER A 612 52.20 24.70 31.28
C SER A 612 50.78 24.38 31.78
N SER A 613 50.04 23.55 31.06
CA SER A 613 48.77 22.99 31.56
C SER A 613 49.00 22.19 32.85
N SER A 614 48.53 22.68 34.00
CA SER A 614 48.73 22.01 35.28
C SER A 614 48.04 20.63 35.35
N LEU A 615 48.58 19.72 36.16
CA LEU A 615 47.94 18.41 36.42
C LEU A 615 46.49 18.56 36.89
N VAL A 616 46.19 19.64 37.63
CA VAL A 616 44.85 19.98 38.12
C VAL A 616 43.86 20.25 36.98
N SER A 617 44.26 20.92 35.89
CA SER A 617 43.34 21.16 34.77
C SER A 617 43.03 19.85 34.03
N ARG A 618 44.04 18.98 33.84
CA ARG A 618 43.85 17.66 33.22
C ARG A 618 42.95 16.76 34.07
N LEU A 619 43.15 16.71 35.39
CA LEU A 619 42.28 15.98 36.31
C LEU A 619 40.86 16.54 36.32
N ARG A 620 40.69 17.88 36.26
CA ARG A 620 39.37 18.52 36.13
C ARG A 620 38.67 18.13 34.82
N THR A 621 39.37 18.13 33.68
CA THR A 621 38.80 17.70 32.39
C THR A 621 38.44 16.22 32.39
N ILE A 622 39.28 15.36 32.97
CA ILE A 622 38.97 13.93 33.15
C ILE A 622 37.71 13.78 34.00
N PHE A 623 37.63 14.42 35.17
CA PHE A 623 36.45 14.40 36.03
C PHE A 623 35.18 14.82 35.28
N TRP A 624 35.17 16.00 34.64
CA TRP A 624 33.99 16.48 33.92
C TRP A 624 33.60 15.58 32.74
N SER A 625 34.56 15.08 31.95
CA SER A 625 34.26 14.14 30.86
C SER A 625 33.70 12.81 31.37
N THR A 626 34.24 12.26 32.46
CA THR A 626 33.70 11.07 33.12
C THR A 626 32.30 11.33 33.70
N SER A 627 32.07 12.48 34.34
CA SER A 627 30.75 12.87 34.86
C SER A 627 29.70 13.03 33.75
N VAL A 628 30.07 13.54 32.57
CA VAL A 628 29.18 13.62 31.40
C VAL A 628 28.87 12.22 30.87
N VAL A 629 29.88 11.36 30.69
CA VAL A 629 29.66 9.98 30.20
C VAL A 629 28.80 9.17 31.19
N VAL A 630 29.06 9.28 32.50
CA VAL A 630 28.24 8.64 33.55
C VAL A 630 26.83 9.20 33.58
N SER A 631 26.65 10.53 33.47
CA SER A 631 25.31 11.14 33.40
C SER A 631 24.52 10.68 32.17
N VAL A 632 25.16 10.62 30.99
CA VAL A 632 24.53 10.12 29.75
C VAL A 632 24.19 8.63 29.86
N PHE A 633 25.05 7.82 30.47
CA PHE A 633 24.78 6.40 30.71
C PHE A 633 23.62 6.20 31.70
N LEU A 634 23.58 6.94 32.80
CA LEU A 634 22.48 6.89 33.77
C LEU A 634 21.16 7.39 33.17
N LEU A 635 21.19 8.42 32.31
CA LEU A 635 20.03 8.89 31.56
C LEU A 635 19.55 7.81 30.56
N TYR A 636 20.46 7.17 29.84
CA TYR A 636 20.16 6.05 28.95
C TYR A 636 19.51 4.89 29.72
N GLU A 637 20.05 4.52 30.89
CA GLU A 637 19.48 3.49 31.73
C GLU A 637 18.07 3.86 32.21
N ALA A 638 17.88 5.06 32.77
CA ALA A 638 16.59 5.54 33.26
C ALA A 638 15.51 5.73 32.16
N PHE A 639 15.93 6.04 30.92
CA PHE A 639 15.03 6.19 29.78
C PHE A 639 14.74 4.87 29.05
N THR A 640 15.65 3.90 29.05
CA THR A 640 15.41 2.60 28.38
C THR A 640 14.87 1.51 29.30
N ASP A 641 14.92 1.66 30.63
CA ASP A 641 14.37 0.69 31.58
C ASP A 641 12.96 1.07 32.06
N THR A 642 11.98 0.20 31.78
CA THR A 642 10.57 0.39 32.17
C THR A 642 10.39 0.52 33.69
N ARG A 643 11.28 -0.07 34.50
CA ARG A 643 11.15 -0.18 35.96
C ARG A 643 11.19 1.18 36.68
N PHE A 644 11.89 2.18 36.12
CA PHE A 644 11.89 3.56 36.63
C PHE A 644 10.57 4.31 36.37
N SER A 645 9.74 3.85 35.43
CA SER A 645 8.45 4.46 35.09
C SER A 645 8.49 5.94 34.65
N LEU A 646 9.65 6.52 34.34
CA LEU A 646 9.84 7.93 33.93
C LEU A 646 8.88 8.36 32.81
N HIS A 647 8.63 7.45 31.86
CA HIS A 647 7.66 7.59 30.76
C HIS A 647 6.26 8.01 31.20
N ARG A 648 5.80 7.55 32.38
CA ARG A 648 4.46 7.88 32.92
C ARG A 648 4.31 9.36 33.21
N TRP A 649 5.38 10.02 33.63
CA TRP A 649 5.38 11.38 34.15
C TRP A 649 5.82 12.41 33.11
N LEU A 650 6.68 12.02 32.15
CA LEU A 650 7.18 12.90 31.11
C LEU A 650 6.56 12.60 29.74
N VAL A 651 6.71 11.38 29.23
CA VAL A 651 6.33 11.03 27.84
C VAL A 651 4.82 10.97 27.65
N VAL A 652 4.07 10.35 28.58
CA VAL A 652 2.61 10.21 28.46
C VAL A 652 1.88 11.56 28.54
N PRO A 653 2.20 12.49 29.47
CA PRO A 653 1.61 13.82 29.46
C PRO A 653 2.02 14.65 28.23
N ALA A 654 3.29 14.60 27.82
CA ALA A 654 3.75 15.30 26.62
C ALA A 654 3.01 14.84 25.35
N LEU A 655 2.80 13.52 25.16
CA LEU A 655 2.01 13.00 24.03
C LEU A 655 0.55 13.46 24.05
N ARG A 656 -0.07 13.69 25.22
CA ARG A 656 -1.44 14.24 25.33
C ARG A 656 -1.50 15.74 25.07
N PHE A 657 -0.43 16.48 25.38
CA PHE A 657 -0.34 17.92 25.13
C PHE A 657 0.00 18.24 23.66
N ILE A 658 0.86 17.44 23.03
CA ILE A 658 1.28 17.63 21.64
C ILE A 658 0.19 17.20 20.64
N TYR A 659 -0.57 16.15 20.95
CA TYR A 659 -1.56 15.56 20.04
C TYR A 659 -2.97 15.64 20.66
N THR A 660 -3.79 16.54 20.11
CA THR A 660 -5.19 16.74 20.52
C THR A 660 -6.07 15.54 20.18
N ASP A 661 -5.98 15.00 18.96
CA ASP A 661 -6.67 13.74 18.60
C ASP A 661 -6.01 12.53 19.28
N ALA A 662 -6.83 11.66 19.86
CA ALA A 662 -6.33 10.54 20.65
C ALA A 662 -5.78 9.38 19.82
N GLU A 663 -6.28 9.16 18.60
CA GLU A 663 -5.73 8.15 17.68
C GLU A 663 -4.39 8.60 17.11
N ASP A 664 -4.23 9.88 16.83
CA ASP A 664 -2.98 10.46 16.34
C ASP A 664 -1.88 10.39 17.41
N ALA A 665 -2.21 10.69 18.66
CA ALA A 665 -1.35 10.41 19.82
C ALA A 665 -0.98 8.91 19.96
N HIS A 666 -1.95 8.00 19.73
CA HIS A 666 -1.73 6.56 19.78
C HIS A 666 -0.78 6.09 18.66
N ARG A 667 -1.02 6.55 17.43
CA ARG A 667 -0.17 6.29 16.25
C ARG A 667 1.25 6.81 16.47
N ALA A 668 1.40 8.02 17.00
CA ALA A 668 2.70 8.59 17.35
C ALA A 668 3.43 7.75 18.41
N GLY A 669 2.74 7.25 19.44
CA GLY A 669 3.28 6.32 20.43
C GLY A 669 3.79 5.02 19.80
N THR A 670 2.98 4.35 18.99
CA THR A 670 3.35 3.10 18.30
C THR A 670 4.53 3.31 17.34
N GLN A 671 4.52 4.38 16.54
CA GLN A 671 5.65 4.71 15.65
C GLN A 671 6.93 5.07 16.42
N SER A 672 6.80 5.68 17.61
CA SER A 672 7.95 5.98 18.47
C SER A 672 8.57 4.70 19.03
N LEU A 673 7.76 3.75 19.52
CA LEU A 673 8.25 2.43 19.96
C LEU A 673 8.99 1.68 18.83
N LYS A 674 8.45 1.72 17.61
CA LYS A 674 9.05 1.14 16.41
C LYS A 674 10.45 1.71 16.13
N ARG A 675 10.53 3.03 15.94
CA ARG A 675 11.80 3.76 15.66
C ARG A 675 12.82 3.63 16.78
N LEU A 676 12.39 3.78 18.04
CA LEU A 676 13.31 3.64 19.18
C LEU A 676 13.89 2.22 19.26
N ARG A 677 13.14 1.18 18.88
CA ARG A 677 13.65 -0.20 18.84
C ARG A 677 14.67 -0.41 17.72
N GLU A 678 14.46 0.19 16.56
CA GLU A 678 15.41 0.17 15.43
C GLU A 678 16.79 0.76 15.82
N PHE A 679 16.82 1.73 16.75
CA PHE A 679 18.06 2.28 17.33
C PHE A 679 18.50 1.64 18.67
N GLY A 680 17.79 0.63 19.18
CA GLY A 680 18.09 0.01 20.48
C GLY A 680 17.85 0.90 21.71
N LEU A 681 17.09 1.99 21.51
CA LEU A 681 16.67 3.00 22.49
C LEU A 681 15.24 2.77 23.03
N ASN A 682 14.60 1.64 22.72
CA ASN A 682 13.23 1.38 23.17
C ASN A 682 13.15 1.19 24.69
N PRO A 683 12.06 1.65 25.32
CA PRO A 683 11.69 1.22 26.66
C PRO A 683 11.56 -0.31 26.68
N ARG A 684 12.21 -0.95 27.66
CA ARG A 684 12.21 -2.40 27.85
C ARG A 684 12.51 -2.76 29.30
N GLU A 685 12.07 -3.93 29.74
CA GLU A 685 12.32 -4.40 31.09
C GLU A 685 13.71 -5.05 31.21
N LYS A 686 14.62 -4.43 31.96
CA LYS A 686 16.01 -4.91 32.08
C LYS A 686 16.19 -5.96 33.17
N GLY A 687 17.14 -6.89 32.93
CA GLY A 687 17.63 -7.83 33.93
C GLY A 687 16.74 -9.06 34.20
N ASN A 688 15.82 -9.40 33.30
CA ASN A 688 14.89 -10.54 33.39
C ASN A 688 14.35 -10.81 34.82
N PRO A 689 13.54 -9.90 35.39
CA PRO A 689 13.10 -10.00 36.79
C PRO A 689 12.24 -11.23 37.08
N ASP A 690 11.67 -11.85 36.04
CA ASP A 690 10.78 -13.01 36.15
C ASP A 690 11.52 -14.36 36.20
N ILE A 691 12.85 -14.37 36.11
CA ILE A 691 13.68 -15.60 36.16
C ILE A 691 13.56 -16.41 37.47
N ARG A 692 12.85 -15.88 38.47
CA ARG A 692 12.55 -16.54 39.74
C ARG A 692 11.37 -17.52 39.68
N GLY A 693 10.54 -17.46 38.64
CA GLY A 693 9.31 -18.25 38.52
C GLY A 693 8.19 -17.84 39.49
N ASP A 694 8.36 -16.74 40.23
CA ASP A 694 7.43 -16.26 41.27
C ASP A 694 6.10 -15.67 40.72
N LEU A 695 5.94 -15.63 39.40
CA LEU A 695 4.71 -15.31 38.68
C LEU A 695 4.44 -16.30 37.53
N GLU A 696 5.11 -17.46 37.49
CA GLU A 696 4.94 -18.39 36.36
C GLU A 696 3.56 -19.07 36.34
N VAL A 697 2.97 -19.15 35.15
CA VAL A 697 1.67 -19.79 34.91
C VAL A 697 1.72 -20.69 33.68
N GLU A 698 1.08 -21.86 33.75
CA GLU A 698 0.94 -22.73 32.58
C GLU A 698 -0.31 -22.33 31.78
N VAL A 699 -0.13 -22.06 30.49
CA VAL A 699 -1.17 -21.66 29.56
C VAL A 699 -0.98 -22.43 28.26
N LEU A 700 -1.97 -23.25 27.88
CA LEU A 700 -1.97 -24.01 26.62
C LEU A 700 -0.72 -24.93 26.45
N GLY A 701 -0.22 -25.51 27.55
CA GLY A 701 1.01 -26.33 27.56
C GLY A 701 2.32 -25.53 27.50
N HIS A 702 2.26 -24.20 27.62
CA HIS A 702 3.42 -23.32 27.71
C HIS A 702 3.53 -22.66 29.08
N ILE A 703 4.70 -22.74 29.72
CA ILE A 703 5.01 -21.99 30.95
C ILE A 703 5.32 -20.53 30.57
N LEU A 704 4.49 -19.60 31.03
CA LEU A 704 4.64 -18.16 30.80
C LEU A 704 5.29 -17.49 31.99
N ARG A 705 6.28 -16.61 31.76
CA ARG A 705 7.07 -15.96 32.83
C ARG A 705 6.26 -15.00 33.72
N ASN A 706 5.05 -14.59 33.30
CA ASN A 706 4.09 -13.84 34.12
C ASN A 706 2.68 -13.94 33.50
N PRO A 707 1.59 -13.71 34.26
CA PRO A 707 0.23 -13.80 33.76
C PRO A 707 -0.29 -12.49 33.14
N ILE A 708 0.59 -11.57 32.70
CA ILE A 708 0.18 -10.27 32.15
C ILE A 708 0.39 -10.23 30.63
N GLY A 709 -0.67 -9.82 29.92
CA GLY A 709 -0.67 -9.65 28.47
C GLY A 709 -1.10 -8.26 28.00
N THR A 710 -0.88 -7.97 26.71
CA THR A 710 -1.49 -6.82 26.03
C THR A 710 -2.66 -7.25 25.15
N SER A 711 -3.64 -6.36 24.97
CA SER A 711 -4.79 -6.56 24.06
C SER A 711 -4.55 -5.91 22.69
N ALA A 712 -5.19 -6.42 21.63
CA ALA A 712 -4.98 -6.01 20.22
C ALA A 712 -5.17 -4.50 19.94
N GLY A 713 -5.84 -3.77 20.83
CA GLY A 713 -6.03 -2.32 20.73
C GLY A 713 -4.72 -1.49 20.69
N ILE A 714 -3.58 -2.06 21.09
CA ILE A 714 -2.28 -1.36 21.02
C ILE A 714 -1.67 -1.43 19.61
N ASP A 715 -1.51 -2.64 19.06
CA ASP A 715 -0.91 -2.88 17.75
C ASP A 715 -1.87 -3.68 16.87
N LYS A 716 -2.46 -2.99 15.89
CA LYS A 716 -3.50 -3.55 15.02
C LYS A 716 -2.98 -4.23 13.75
N ASN A 717 -1.73 -3.98 13.39
CA ASN A 717 -1.15 -4.42 12.11
C ASN A 717 0.12 -5.26 12.29
N GLY A 718 0.51 -5.59 13.53
CA GLY A 718 1.73 -6.33 13.85
C GLY A 718 3.01 -5.49 13.67
N GLU A 719 2.90 -4.17 13.81
CA GLU A 719 3.98 -3.19 13.62
C GLU A 719 5.08 -3.25 14.69
N VAL A 720 4.75 -3.63 15.93
CA VAL A 720 5.62 -3.54 17.11
C VAL A 720 5.52 -4.71 18.12
N PRO A 721 5.14 -5.96 17.76
CA PRO A 721 4.89 -7.03 18.74
C PRO A 721 6.12 -7.32 19.62
N ASP A 722 7.33 -7.26 19.05
CA ASP A 722 8.56 -7.42 19.81
C ASP A 722 8.77 -6.36 20.90
N ALA A 723 8.43 -5.11 20.60
CA ALA A 723 8.61 -4.00 21.52
C ALA A 723 7.63 -4.13 22.70
N LEU A 724 6.40 -4.58 22.44
CA LEU A 724 5.42 -4.91 23.47
C LEU A 724 5.90 -6.10 24.35
N LEU A 725 6.43 -7.16 23.73
CA LEU A 725 7.06 -8.28 24.45
C LEU A 725 8.29 -7.85 25.27
N GLU A 726 8.97 -6.77 24.86
CA GLU A 726 10.10 -6.15 25.58
C GLU A 726 9.65 -5.24 26.74
N LEU A 727 8.39 -4.78 26.81
CA LEU A 727 7.84 -4.05 27.98
C LEU A 727 7.63 -4.93 29.22
N GLY A 728 7.79 -6.25 29.09
CA GLY A 728 7.74 -7.20 30.21
C GLY A 728 6.49 -8.10 30.25
N SER A 729 5.53 -7.98 29.33
CA SER A 729 4.40 -8.92 29.24
C SER A 729 4.86 -10.30 28.79
N ALA A 730 4.17 -11.36 29.21
CA ALA A 730 4.37 -12.70 28.64
C ALA A 730 3.49 -12.93 27.40
N TYR A 731 2.31 -12.33 27.33
CA TYR A 731 1.43 -12.41 26.17
C TYR A 731 1.34 -11.08 25.42
N VAL A 732 1.28 -11.12 24.09
CA VAL A 732 0.96 -9.96 23.25
C VAL A 732 -0.10 -10.37 22.23
N GLU A 733 -1.30 -9.83 22.37
CA GLU A 733 -2.31 -9.87 21.33
C GLU A 733 -2.11 -8.67 20.37
N ILE A 734 -2.06 -8.94 19.07
CA ILE A 734 -2.12 -7.94 18.00
C ILE A 734 -3.41 -8.10 17.18
N GLY A 735 -3.85 -7.06 16.49
CA GLY A 735 -4.83 -7.19 15.41
C GLY A 735 -6.19 -6.51 15.61
N GLY A 736 -7.25 -7.29 15.37
CA GLY A 736 -8.50 -6.77 14.79
C GLY A 736 -8.44 -6.80 13.25
N ILE A 737 -7.77 -7.83 12.70
CA ILE A 737 -7.41 -7.94 11.28
C ILE A 737 -8.54 -8.58 10.49
N THR A 738 -8.84 -7.99 9.33
CA THR A 738 -9.85 -8.48 8.39
C THR A 738 -9.19 -9.08 7.15
N PRO A 739 -9.88 -9.96 6.39
CA PRO A 739 -9.31 -10.61 5.21
C PRO A 739 -8.72 -9.62 4.21
N ARG A 740 -9.54 -8.68 3.76
CA ARG A 740 -9.15 -7.58 2.87
C ARG A 740 -8.85 -6.31 3.69
N PRO A 741 -8.00 -5.41 3.17
CA PRO A 741 -7.82 -4.08 3.76
C PRO A 741 -9.15 -3.34 3.86
N GLN A 742 -9.34 -2.58 4.94
CA GLN A 742 -10.50 -1.70 5.10
C GLN A 742 -10.20 -0.52 6.02
N ASP A 743 -10.80 0.62 5.72
CA ASP A 743 -10.86 1.73 6.65
C ASP A 743 -11.75 1.41 7.85
N GLY A 744 -11.42 2.05 8.97
CA GLY A 744 -12.30 2.11 10.13
C GLY A 744 -13.45 3.09 9.95
N ASN A 745 -14.29 3.22 10.97
CA ASN A 745 -15.32 4.27 10.99
C ASN A 745 -14.70 5.70 10.92
N PRO A 746 -15.46 6.74 10.56
CA PRO A 746 -14.93 8.11 10.42
C PRO A 746 -14.26 8.66 11.68
N LYS A 747 -13.28 9.55 11.50
CA LYS A 747 -12.62 10.28 12.60
C LYS A 747 -13.46 11.49 13.07
N PRO A 748 -13.30 11.96 14.33
CA PRO A 748 -12.53 11.33 15.41
C PRO A 748 -13.18 10.02 15.87
N ARG A 749 -12.36 9.06 16.32
CA ARG A 749 -12.82 7.69 16.66
C ARG A 749 -12.16 7.03 17.87
N LEU A 750 -11.35 7.78 18.60
CA LEU A 750 -10.86 7.44 19.94
C LEU A 750 -11.02 8.69 20.80
N PHE A 751 -11.60 8.52 21.99
CA PHE A 751 -11.88 9.59 22.94
C PHE A 751 -11.32 9.22 24.32
N ARG A 752 -10.84 10.22 25.04
CA ARG A 752 -10.29 10.07 26.40
C ARG A 752 -11.23 10.75 27.39
N ILE A 753 -11.57 10.03 28.45
CA ILE A 753 -12.22 10.59 29.65
C ILE A 753 -11.13 10.56 30.72
N VAL A 754 -10.39 11.66 30.81
CA VAL A 754 -9.18 11.80 31.62
C VAL A 754 -9.51 11.75 33.10
N SER A 755 -10.62 12.36 33.55
CA SER A 755 -11.09 12.26 34.95
C SER A 755 -11.28 10.81 35.42
N GLN A 756 -11.90 9.97 34.59
CA GLN A 756 -12.17 8.56 34.89
C GLN A 756 -11.00 7.62 34.56
N ASN A 757 -9.94 8.10 33.89
CA ASN A 757 -8.94 7.28 33.18
C ASN A 757 -9.58 6.28 32.19
N GLY A 758 -10.69 6.67 31.55
CA GLY A 758 -11.46 5.84 30.61
C GLY A 758 -11.22 6.19 29.14
N LEU A 759 -11.49 5.23 28.25
CA LEU A 759 -11.45 5.40 26.80
C LEU A 759 -12.79 5.02 26.18
N ILE A 760 -13.28 5.80 25.22
CA ILE A 760 -14.32 5.36 24.28
C ILE A 760 -13.67 5.22 22.91
N ASN A 761 -13.75 4.05 22.30
CA ASN A 761 -13.22 3.83 20.96
C ASN A 761 -14.32 3.31 20.01
N ARG A 762 -14.38 3.90 18.81
CA ARG A 762 -15.32 3.53 17.73
C ARG A 762 -14.63 3.09 16.44
N PHE A 763 -13.40 2.57 16.56
CA PHE A 763 -12.48 2.33 15.44
C PHE A 763 -13.05 1.55 14.24
N GLY A 764 -13.96 0.59 14.45
CA GLY A 764 -14.60 -0.16 13.35
C GLY A 764 -13.69 -1.12 12.59
N LEU A 765 -12.73 -1.77 13.26
CA LEU A 765 -11.81 -2.76 12.67
C LEU A 765 -11.03 -2.22 11.46
N ASN A 766 -10.41 -1.05 11.60
CA ASN A 766 -9.44 -0.53 10.62
C ASN A 766 -8.27 -1.53 10.46
N SER A 767 -7.99 -1.99 9.24
CA SER A 767 -7.00 -3.05 8.99
C SER A 767 -6.30 -2.90 7.64
N GLU A 768 -5.00 -3.23 7.62
CA GLU A 768 -4.19 -3.36 6.40
C GLU A 768 -4.48 -4.64 5.59
N GLY A 769 -5.37 -5.52 6.04
CA GLY A 769 -5.67 -6.81 5.42
C GLY A 769 -4.75 -7.94 5.91
N ALA A 770 -5.26 -9.18 5.88
CA ALA A 770 -4.58 -10.34 6.45
C ALA A 770 -3.24 -10.63 5.78
N ASP A 771 -3.18 -10.56 4.44
CA ASP A 771 -1.97 -10.87 3.66
C ASP A 771 -0.81 -9.91 3.97
N ARG A 772 -1.10 -8.62 4.11
CA ARG A 772 -0.08 -7.59 4.42
C ARG A 772 0.48 -7.74 5.84
N VAL A 773 -0.35 -8.15 6.81
CA VAL A 773 0.13 -8.49 8.15
C VAL A 773 0.90 -9.82 8.13
N ALA A 774 0.46 -10.83 7.37
CA ALA A 774 1.18 -12.08 7.19
C ALA A 774 2.57 -11.89 6.58
N MET A 775 2.73 -11.00 5.58
CA MET A 775 4.04 -10.60 5.04
C MET A 775 4.93 -9.97 6.13
N ARG A 776 4.39 -9.05 6.94
CA ARG A 776 5.11 -8.38 8.04
C ARG A 776 5.56 -9.39 9.11
N LEU A 777 4.73 -10.37 9.45
CA LEU A 777 5.05 -11.43 10.41
C LEU A 777 6.07 -12.45 9.84
N ARG A 778 5.92 -12.87 8.57
CA ARG A 778 6.89 -13.74 7.89
C ARG A 778 8.30 -13.14 7.87
N GLU A 779 8.38 -11.85 7.55
CA GLU A 779 9.65 -11.11 7.55
C GLU A 779 10.26 -11.00 8.96
N ARG A 780 9.43 -10.86 10.01
CA ARG A 780 9.89 -10.92 11.40
C ARG A 780 10.47 -12.30 11.76
N VAL A 781 9.84 -13.40 11.36
CA VAL A 781 10.37 -14.76 11.57
C VAL A 781 11.66 -14.99 10.78
N ARG A 782 11.74 -14.57 9.51
CA ARG A 782 12.98 -14.64 8.71
C ARG A 782 14.16 -13.90 9.36
N ARG A 783 13.93 -12.68 9.88
CA ARG A 783 14.97 -11.91 10.59
C ARG A 783 15.48 -12.63 11.84
N PHE A 784 14.57 -13.28 12.57
CA PHE A 784 14.93 -14.12 13.71
C PHE A 784 15.71 -15.37 13.28
N ALA A 785 15.27 -16.09 12.23
CA ALA A 785 15.98 -17.25 11.68
C ALA A 785 17.43 -16.91 11.29
N HIS A 786 17.62 -15.77 10.62
CA HIS A 786 18.95 -15.25 10.27
C HIS A 786 19.77 -14.87 11.52
N ALA A 787 19.17 -14.13 12.48
CA ALA A 787 19.85 -13.72 13.70
C ALA A 787 20.24 -14.90 14.64
N ALA A 788 19.49 -16.00 14.59
CA ALA A 788 19.77 -17.24 15.32
C ALA A 788 20.63 -18.24 14.51
N GLY A 789 21.06 -17.89 13.29
CA GLY A 789 22.02 -18.67 12.50
C GLY A 789 21.45 -19.80 11.64
N TYR A 790 20.12 -19.87 11.44
CA TYR A 790 19.48 -20.92 10.62
C TYR A 790 19.64 -20.69 9.11
N GLY A 791 19.78 -19.43 8.68
CA GLY A 791 19.86 -19.03 7.27
C GLY A 791 18.91 -17.87 6.94
N SER A 792 18.71 -17.60 5.65
CA SER A 792 17.83 -16.55 5.12
C SER A 792 16.85 -17.04 4.04
N ASP A 793 16.82 -18.34 3.79
CA ASP A 793 15.98 -19.00 2.80
C ASP A 793 14.66 -19.51 3.40
N GLU A 794 13.83 -20.15 2.57
CA GLU A 794 12.55 -20.69 3.03
C GLU A 794 12.71 -21.94 3.91
N ALA A 795 13.81 -22.70 3.79
CA ALA A 795 14.09 -23.77 4.73
C ALA A 795 14.39 -23.19 6.13
N ALA A 796 15.26 -22.19 6.24
CA ALA A 796 15.53 -21.51 7.52
C ALA A 796 14.25 -20.93 8.16
N LEU A 797 13.34 -20.38 7.37
CA LEU A 797 12.01 -19.95 7.84
C LEU A 797 11.21 -21.13 8.41
N GLN A 798 11.02 -22.19 7.63
CA GLN A 798 10.20 -23.34 8.01
C GLN A 798 10.72 -24.05 9.28
N ARG A 799 12.06 -24.18 9.43
CA ARG A 799 12.69 -24.77 10.62
C ARG A 799 12.34 -24.02 11.92
N VAL A 800 12.24 -22.69 11.87
CA VAL A 800 11.77 -21.89 13.02
C VAL A 800 10.26 -22.11 13.26
N LEU A 801 9.44 -22.21 12.20
CA LEU A 801 8.01 -22.48 12.33
C LEU A 801 7.72 -23.88 12.92
N ASP A 802 8.55 -24.88 12.62
CA ASP A 802 8.46 -26.23 13.18
C ASP A 802 9.10 -26.38 14.59
N GLY A 803 9.61 -25.28 15.14
CA GLY A 803 10.03 -25.18 16.54
C GLY A 803 11.49 -25.52 16.83
N GLU A 804 12.36 -25.67 15.82
CA GLU A 804 13.80 -25.95 16.03
C GLU A 804 14.53 -24.86 16.84
N ALA A 805 13.95 -23.67 16.95
CA ALA A 805 14.47 -22.57 17.75
C ALA A 805 14.22 -22.67 19.26
N GLY A 806 13.47 -23.69 19.73
CA GLY A 806 13.14 -23.86 21.15
C GLY A 806 12.22 -22.77 21.73
N VAL A 807 11.62 -21.93 20.88
CA VAL A 807 10.70 -20.84 21.26
C VAL A 807 9.41 -20.92 20.45
N PRO A 808 8.26 -20.43 20.96
CA PRO A 808 7.01 -20.41 20.21
C PRO A 808 7.13 -19.59 18.90
N PRO A 809 6.68 -20.09 17.73
CA PRO A 809 6.88 -19.43 16.43
C PRO A 809 6.27 -18.03 16.31
N GLY A 810 5.22 -17.72 17.06
CA GLY A 810 4.60 -16.40 17.10
C GLY A 810 5.38 -15.41 17.96
N SER A 811 5.70 -15.77 19.21
CA SER A 811 6.41 -14.87 20.13
C SER A 811 7.89 -14.71 19.78
N LEU A 812 8.53 -15.75 19.24
CA LEU A 812 9.97 -15.86 19.02
C LEU A 812 10.81 -15.64 20.30
N LYS A 813 10.19 -15.83 21.48
CA LYS A 813 10.80 -15.55 22.80
C LYS A 813 10.36 -16.60 23.82
N GLU A 814 11.32 -17.14 24.55
CA GLU A 814 11.10 -18.17 25.56
C GLU A 814 10.14 -17.68 26.67
N GLY A 815 9.19 -18.54 27.07
CA GLY A 815 8.20 -18.23 28.11
C GLY A 815 7.26 -17.07 27.79
N LYS A 816 7.01 -16.81 26.49
CA LYS A 816 6.10 -15.79 25.97
C LYS A 816 5.28 -16.34 24.79
N LEU A 817 4.07 -15.79 24.57
CA LEU A 817 3.19 -16.14 23.44
C LEU A 817 2.69 -14.88 22.71
N MET A 818 2.41 -15.00 21.41
CA MET A 818 1.84 -13.94 20.57
C MET A 818 0.57 -14.42 19.88
N GLY A 819 -0.54 -13.71 20.13
CA GLY A 819 -1.84 -14.01 19.56
C GLY A 819 -2.25 -13.01 18.48
N VAL A 820 -2.88 -13.50 17.42
CA VAL A 820 -3.37 -12.67 16.31
C VAL A 820 -4.90 -12.65 16.33
N GLN A 821 -5.47 -11.47 16.58
CA GLN A 821 -6.91 -11.23 16.62
C GLN A 821 -7.46 -10.95 15.23
N ILE A 822 -8.47 -11.72 14.83
CA ILE A 822 -9.08 -11.72 13.50
C ILE A 822 -10.59 -11.42 13.58
N ALA A 823 -11.15 -10.84 12.52
CA ALA A 823 -12.56 -10.46 12.42
C ALA A 823 -13.05 -10.45 10.96
N LYS A 824 -14.38 -10.46 10.74
CA LYS A 824 -14.98 -10.29 9.40
C LYS A 824 -14.73 -8.90 8.81
N ASN A 825 -14.71 -8.77 7.48
CA ASN A 825 -14.77 -7.46 6.83
C ASN A 825 -16.12 -6.76 7.11
N LYS A 826 -16.13 -5.42 7.16
CA LYS A 826 -17.32 -4.61 7.48
C LYS A 826 -18.48 -4.92 6.50
N ASN A 827 -18.15 -4.96 5.21
CA ASN A 827 -19.11 -5.12 4.11
C ASN A 827 -19.43 -6.59 3.79
N THR A 828 -18.98 -7.55 4.60
CA THR A 828 -19.34 -8.96 4.45
C THR A 828 -20.81 -9.16 4.83
N PRO A 829 -21.64 -9.76 3.96
CA PRO A 829 -23.07 -10.00 4.21
C PRO A 829 -23.35 -10.68 5.55
N ASN A 830 -24.57 -10.52 6.06
CA ASN A 830 -25.01 -11.16 7.30
C ASN A 830 -25.40 -12.64 7.09
N ASP A 831 -24.51 -13.37 6.41
CA ASP A 831 -24.58 -14.80 6.10
C ASP A 831 -23.46 -15.52 6.85
N VAL A 832 -23.79 -16.58 7.58
CA VAL A 832 -22.82 -17.33 8.39
C VAL A 832 -21.77 -17.99 7.50
N ASP A 833 -22.12 -18.44 6.29
CA ASP A 833 -21.18 -19.06 5.36
C ASP A 833 -20.18 -18.06 4.76
N ALA A 834 -20.59 -16.82 4.47
CA ALA A 834 -19.70 -15.73 4.07
C ALA A 834 -18.78 -15.31 5.22
N ILE A 835 -19.31 -15.24 6.44
CA ILE A 835 -18.57 -14.83 7.64
C ILE A 835 -17.55 -15.90 8.06
N GLU A 836 -17.90 -17.18 8.01
CA GLU A 836 -16.96 -18.29 8.24
C GLU A 836 -15.78 -18.23 7.25
N LYS A 837 -16.04 -17.99 5.97
CA LYS A 837 -15.01 -17.86 4.92
C LYS A 837 -14.05 -16.70 5.21
N ASP A 838 -14.54 -15.56 5.70
CA ASP A 838 -13.70 -14.44 6.14
C ASP A 838 -12.74 -14.89 7.27
N TYR A 839 -13.27 -15.48 8.35
CA TYR A 839 -12.42 -15.95 9.46
C TYR A 839 -11.41 -17.01 9.00
N VAL A 840 -11.84 -18.00 8.21
CA VAL A 840 -10.98 -19.06 7.65
C VAL A 840 -9.88 -18.51 6.73
N TYR A 841 -10.13 -17.43 5.98
CA TYR A 841 -9.10 -16.74 5.19
C TYR A 841 -8.03 -16.14 6.08
N CYS A 842 -8.44 -15.38 7.12
CA CYS A 842 -7.52 -14.81 8.10
C CYS A 842 -6.68 -15.89 8.80
N VAL A 843 -7.28 -17.02 9.19
CA VAL A 843 -6.53 -18.17 9.75
C VAL A 843 -5.45 -18.63 8.77
N LYS A 844 -5.82 -18.95 7.52
CA LYS A 844 -4.88 -19.50 6.52
C LYS A 844 -3.68 -18.57 6.23
N ALA A 845 -3.87 -17.25 6.31
CA ALA A 845 -2.79 -16.27 6.14
C ALA A 845 -1.92 -16.09 7.40
N LEU A 846 -2.52 -16.06 8.59
CA LEU A 846 -1.87 -15.56 9.82
C LEU A 846 -1.42 -16.66 10.79
N ALA A 847 -2.13 -17.79 10.82
CA ALA A 847 -1.88 -18.92 11.72
C ALA A 847 -0.46 -19.53 11.63
N PRO A 848 0.25 -19.54 10.48
CA PRO A 848 1.65 -19.96 10.44
C PRO A 848 2.55 -19.15 11.39
N TYR A 849 2.24 -17.87 11.63
CA TYR A 849 3.10 -16.90 12.33
C TYR A 849 2.57 -16.43 13.68
N SER A 850 1.53 -17.08 14.24
CA SER A 850 0.99 -16.78 15.57
C SER A 850 1.01 -18.02 16.47
N ASP A 851 1.09 -17.83 17.79
CA ASP A 851 0.93 -18.95 18.73
C ASP A 851 -0.55 -19.20 19.00
N LEU A 852 -1.35 -18.12 19.03
CA LEU A 852 -2.81 -18.16 19.17
C LEU A 852 -3.48 -17.45 17.98
N ILE A 853 -4.69 -17.89 17.64
CA ILE A 853 -5.67 -17.15 16.83
C ILE A 853 -6.83 -16.74 17.74
N VAL A 854 -7.21 -15.46 17.71
CA VAL A 854 -8.30 -14.92 18.53
C VAL A 854 -9.45 -14.45 17.63
N VAL A 855 -10.56 -15.19 17.66
CA VAL A 855 -11.80 -14.88 16.93
C VAL A 855 -12.55 -13.77 17.66
N ASN A 856 -12.61 -12.56 17.10
CA ASN A 856 -13.33 -11.45 17.73
C ASN A 856 -14.78 -11.35 17.25
N VAL A 857 -15.71 -11.67 18.15
CA VAL A 857 -17.17 -11.48 17.99
C VAL A 857 -17.74 -10.41 18.95
N SER A 858 -16.87 -9.68 19.65
CA SER A 858 -17.22 -8.81 20.79
C SER A 858 -17.28 -7.31 20.49
N SER A 859 -16.67 -6.85 19.40
CA SER A 859 -16.53 -5.42 19.09
C SER A 859 -17.88 -4.74 18.85
N PRO A 860 -18.29 -3.74 19.66
CA PRO A 860 -19.51 -2.96 19.42
C PRO A 860 -19.38 -1.97 18.26
N ASN A 861 -18.19 -1.86 17.67
CA ASN A 861 -17.86 -0.85 16.67
C ASN A 861 -18.11 -1.32 15.22
N THR A 862 -18.67 -2.52 15.08
CA THR A 862 -18.87 -3.23 13.81
C THR A 862 -20.28 -3.77 13.79
N GLU A 863 -21.08 -3.34 12.82
CA GLU A 863 -22.49 -3.71 12.67
C GLU A 863 -22.66 -5.25 12.61
N ASN A 864 -23.64 -5.74 13.36
CA ASN A 864 -24.05 -7.14 13.49
C ASN A 864 -22.94 -8.13 13.92
N LEU A 865 -21.81 -7.65 14.47
CA LEU A 865 -20.72 -8.55 14.89
C LEU A 865 -21.06 -9.31 16.18
N ARG A 866 -21.73 -8.65 17.14
CA ARG A 866 -22.14 -9.25 18.43
C ARG A 866 -23.28 -10.27 18.29
N ASP A 867 -24.07 -10.16 17.23
CA ASP A 867 -25.10 -11.13 16.86
C ASP A 867 -24.54 -12.54 16.59
N LEU A 868 -23.26 -12.63 16.25
CA LEU A 868 -22.52 -13.88 16.03
C LEU A 868 -22.17 -14.61 17.34
N GLN A 869 -22.48 -14.05 18.51
CA GLN A 869 -22.28 -14.69 19.81
C GLN A 869 -23.40 -15.69 20.16
N ARG A 870 -24.50 -15.75 19.37
CA ARG A 870 -25.52 -16.80 19.51
C ARG A 870 -24.90 -18.17 19.21
N GLN A 871 -25.28 -19.19 19.98
CA GLN A 871 -24.65 -20.52 19.96
C GLN A 871 -24.48 -21.12 18.56
N GLU A 872 -25.54 -21.24 17.77
CA GLU A 872 -25.49 -21.89 16.45
C GLU A 872 -24.50 -21.24 15.45
N PRO A 873 -24.61 -19.93 15.11
CA PRO A 873 -23.64 -19.29 14.23
C PRO A 873 -22.23 -19.26 14.83
N LEU A 874 -22.10 -19.17 16.16
CA LEU A 874 -20.82 -19.23 16.84
C LEU A 874 -20.15 -20.59 16.66
N THR A 875 -20.86 -21.69 16.94
CA THR A 875 -20.39 -23.06 16.73
C THR A 875 -19.94 -23.28 15.30
N LYS A 876 -20.70 -22.81 14.30
CA LYS A 876 -20.32 -22.95 12.89
C LYS A 876 -19.02 -22.23 12.56
N ILE A 877 -18.91 -20.93 12.89
CA ILE A 877 -17.71 -20.12 12.63
C ILE A 877 -16.48 -20.70 13.35
N LEU A 878 -16.63 -21.12 14.61
CA LEU A 878 -15.53 -21.66 15.40
C LEU A 878 -15.06 -23.03 14.89
N LYS A 879 -15.97 -23.92 14.44
CA LYS A 879 -15.59 -25.18 13.77
C LYS A 879 -14.77 -24.94 12.50
N GLY A 880 -15.18 -23.99 11.66
CA GLY A 880 -14.41 -23.59 10.47
C GLY A 880 -13.01 -23.08 10.81
N VAL A 881 -12.91 -22.21 11.83
CA VAL A 881 -11.63 -21.67 12.32
C VAL A 881 -10.71 -22.75 12.88
N VAL A 882 -11.21 -23.65 13.73
CA VAL A 882 -10.42 -24.73 14.34
C VAL A 882 -9.95 -25.70 13.26
N GLY A 883 -10.81 -26.09 12.31
CA GLY A 883 -10.43 -26.91 11.16
C GLY A 883 -9.32 -26.28 10.33
N ALA A 884 -9.38 -24.97 10.08
CA ALA A 884 -8.34 -24.23 9.38
C ALA A 884 -7.03 -24.09 10.19
N ALA A 885 -7.12 -23.93 11.52
CA ALA A 885 -5.95 -23.82 12.40
C ALA A 885 -5.17 -25.14 12.48
N GLN A 886 -5.87 -26.28 12.59
CA GLN A 886 -5.26 -27.61 12.57
C GLN A 886 -4.56 -27.93 11.24
N GLN A 887 -5.05 -27.38 10.12
CA GLN A 887 -4.43 -27.50 8.78
C GLN A 887 -3.14 -26.65 8.60
N THR A 888 -2.73 -25.85 9.59
CA THR A 888 -1.52 -25.01 9.51
C THR A 888 -0.27 -25.86 9.26
N LYS A 889 0.56 -25.46 8.30
CA LYS A 889 1.81 -26.15 7.89
C LYS A 889 2.98 -25.92 8.86
N ARG A 890 2.82 -26.40 10.10
CA ARG A 890 3.91 -26.54 11.08
C ARG A 890 3.60 -27.63 12.12
N LYS A 891 4.61 -28.05 12.87
CA LYS A 891 4.57 -29.10 13.90
C LYS A 891 3.62 -28.79 15.04
N THR A 892 3.79 -27.66 15.72
CA THR A 892 2.95 -27.21 16.84
C THR A 892 1.80 -26.34 16.36
N LYS A 893 0.56 -26.85 16.36
CA LYS A 893 -0.59 -26.08 15.84
C LYS A 893 -0.88 -24.85 16.71
N PRO A 894 -1.32 -23.72 16.13
CA PRO A 894 -1.75 -22.56 16.91
C PRO A 894 -3.07 -22.88 17.62
N ALA A 895 -3.17 -22.48 18.88
CA ALA A 895 -4.41 -22.60 19.64
C ALA A 895 -5.46 -21.58 19.17
N VAL A 896 -6.73 -21.90 19.31
CA VAL A 896 -7.86 -21.01 18.97
C VAL A 896 -8.53 -20.53 20.26
N MET A 897 -8.78 -19.22 20.33
CA MET A 897 -9.63 -18.62 21.35
C MET A 897 -10.73 -17.76 20.75
N VAL A 898 -11.83 -17.60 21.46
CA VAL A 898 -12.92 -16.66 21.11
C VAL A 898 -12.93 -15.48 22.08
N LYS A 899 -13.11 -14.25 21.58
CA LYS A 899 -13.17 -13.02 22.40
C LYS A 899 -14.59 -12.47 22.41
N VAL A 900 -15.17 -12.43 23.61
CA VAL A 900 -16.61 -12.21 23.86
C VAL A 900 -16.89 -10.88 24.57
N SER A 901 -18.09 -10.37 24.34
CA SER A 901 -18.59 -9.10 24.86
C SER A 901 -18.75 -9.14 26.39
N PRO A 902 -18.40 -8.04 27.11
CA PRO A 902 -18.70 -7.93 28.53
C PRO A 902 -20.18 -7.63 28.80
N ASP A 903 -20.98 -7.38 27.76
CA ASP A 903 -22.38 -6.97 27.88
C ASP A 903 -23.36 -8.15 27.88
N GLU A 904 -22.89 -9.38 27.65
CA GLU A 904 -23.68 -10.61 27.82
C GLU A 904 -23.50 -11.11 29.26
N ASP A 905 -24.46 -10.83 30.13
CA ASP A 905 -24.45 -11.22 31.55
C ASP A 905 -25.58 -12.19 31.97
N SER A 906 -26.51 -12.48 31.06
CA SER A 906 -27.52 -13.53 31.25
C SER A 906 -26.90 -14.93 31.28
N GLN A 907 -27.54 -15.86 31.98
CA GLN A 907 -27.00 -17.20 32.19
C GLN A 907 -27.03 -18.04 30.89
N GLU A 908 -28.18 -18.03 30.20
CA GLU A 908 -28.42 -18.76 28.95
C GLU A 908 -27.42 -18.41 27.84
N GLN A 909 -27.07 -17.11 27.70
CA GLN A 909 -26.08 -16.68 26.71
C GLN A 909 -24.67 -17.18 27.04
N ILE A 910 -24.28 -17.16 28.32
CA ILE A 910 -22.96 -17.65 28.77
C ILE A 910 -22.88 -19.16 28.56
N GLU A 911 -23.95 -19.90 28.87
CA GLU A 911 -24.05 -21.34 28.64
C GLU A 911 -23.99 -21.70 27.15
N GLY A 912 -24.75 -21.03 26.29
CA GLY A 912 -24.68 -21.22 24.84
C GLY A 912 -23.29 -20.92 24.23
N ILE A 913 -22.59 -19.90 24.75
CA ILE A 913 -21.20 -19.58 24.35
C ILE A 913 -20.23 -20.67 24.84
N CYS A 914 -20.38 -21.15 26.08
CA CYS A 914 -19.53 -22.22 26.63
C CYS A 914 -19.74 -23.53 25.88
N GLN A 915 -20.99 -23.89 25.56
CA GLN A 915 -21.30 -25.05 24.72
C GLN A 915 -20.69 -24.90 23.32
N ALA A 916 -20.80 -23.73 22.68
CA ALA A 916 -20.17 -23.49 21.38
C ALA A 916 -18.63 -23.63 21.41
N VAL A 917 -17.96 -23.20 22.48
CA VAL A 917 -16.51 -23.40 22.68
C VAL A 917 -16.15 -24.88 22.78
N TRP A 918 -16.94 -25.67 23.51
CA TRP A 918 -16.74 -27.11 23.66
C TRP A 918 -17.03 -27.88 22.36
N GLU A 919 -18.20 -27.67 21.74
CA GLU A 919 -18.62 -28.30 20.47
C GLU A 919 -17.67 -28.04 19.31
N SER A 920 -16.98 -26.89 19.31
CA SER A 920 -16.11 -26.47 18.22
C SER A 920 -14.65 -26.89 18.39
N GLY A 921 -14.27 -27.43 19.55
CA GLY A 921 -12.87 -27.76 19.84
C GLY A 921 -11.98 -26.52 20.07
N VAL A 922 -12.55 -25.38 20.48
CA VAL A 922 -11.80 -24.15 20.79
C VAL A 922 -11.11 -24.29 22.14
N ASP A 923 -9.85 -23.84 22.27
CA ASP A 923 -9.01 -24.08 23.45
C ASP A 923 -9.37 -23.18 24.64
N GLY A 924 -9.94 -22.00 24.39
CA GLY A 924 -10.35 -21.09 25.45
C GLY A 924 -11.15 -19.86 25.03
N VAL A 925 -11.51 -19.05 26.03
CA VAL A 925 -12.28 -17.81 25.88
C VAL A 925 -11.49 -16.61 26.43
N ILE A 926 -11.63 -15.46 25.79
CA ILE A 926 -11.17 -14.17 26.31
C ILE A 926 -12.42 -13.39 26.73
N VAL A 927 -12.64 -13.34 28.05
CA VAL A 927 -13.79 -12.70 28.69
C VAL A 927 -13.57 -11.19 28.77
N GLY A 928 -14.44 -10.44 28.10
CA GLY A 928 -14.45 -8.99 28.16
C GLY A 928 -13.68 -8.30 27.04
N ASN A 929 -14.14 -7.08 26.75
CA ASN A 929 -13.57 -6.17 25.78
C ASN A 929 -14.02 -4.74 26.17
N THR A 930 -14.68 -4.03 25.26
CA THR A 930 -15.35 -2.76 25.51
C THR A 930 -16.85 -2.99 25.74
N THR A 931 -17.46 -2.15 26.57
CA THR A 931 -18.90 -2.15 26.83
C THR A 931 -19.64 -1.09 26.01
N THR A 932 -20.90 -1.33 25.66
CA THR A 932 -21.84 -0.28 25.21
C THR A 932 -22.50 0.46 26.36
N ARG A 933 -22.53 -0.12 27.57
CA ARG A 933 -22.99 0.52 28.80
C ARG A 933 -22.06 1.71 29.14
N ARG A 934 -22.49 2.58 30.05
CA ARG A 934 -21.70 3.72 30.55
C ARG A 934 -21.74 3.72 32.08
N PRO A 935 -20.65 4.12 32.76
CA PRO A 935 -20.70 4.26 34.21
C PRO A 935 -21.67 5.39 34.58
N PRO A 936 -22.49 5.22 35.63
CA PRO A 936 -23.24 6.34 36.19
C PRO A 936 -22.26 7.37 36.75
N ASP A 937 -22.62 8.64 36.57
CA ASP A 937 -22.02 9.84 37.14
C ASP A 937 -20.55 10.19 36.78
N LEU A 938 -20.37 11.45 36.40
CA LEU A 938 -19.08 12.14 36.40
C LEU A 938 -19.02 13.01 37.66
N PRO A 939 -17.92 12.99 38.45
CA PRO A 939 -17.79 13.87 39.60
C PRO A 939 -17.67 15.33 39.13
N ILE A 940 -18.75 16.10 39.31
CA ILE A 940 -18.85 17.50 38.86
C ILE A 940 -18.04 18.42 39.79
N SER A 941 -16.72 18.51 39.57
CA SER A 941 -15.81 19.31 40.40
C SER A 941 -14.76 20.11 39.62
N ASN A 942 -14.82 20.13 38.28
CA ASN A 942 -13.83 20.79 37.43
C ASN A 942 -14.46 21.23 36.09
N PRO A 943 -14.18 22.43 35.54
CA PRO A 943 -14.69 22.85 34.23
C PRO A 943 -14.36 21.89 33.07
N LEU A 944 -13.27 21.11 33.16
CA LEU A 944 -12.96 20.03 32.19
C LEU A 944 -14.09 18.99 32.06
N ALA A 945 -14.92 18.82 33.09
CA ALA A 945 -16.03 17.88 33.08
C ALA A 945 -17.09 18.20 32.01
N LEU A 946 -17.21 19.44 31.52
CA LEU A 946 -18.28 19.80 30.58
C LEU A 946 -18.06 19.19 29.18
N GLU A 947 -16.80 19.12 28.71
CA GLU A 947 -16.46 18.40 27.48
C GLU A 947 -16.50 16.89 27.68
N GLU A 948 -15.98 16.38 28.81
CA GLU A 948 -16.03 14.94 29.11
C GLU A 948 -17.48 14.43 29.26
N THR A 949 -18.41 15.26 29.74
CA THR A 949 -19.85 14.98 29.79
C THR A 949 -20.47 14.90 28.39
N ARG A 950 -19.91 15.58 27.38
CA ARG A 950 -20.32 15.36 25.98
C ARG A 950 -19.70 14.08 25.43
N LEU A 951 -18.41 13.85 25.69
CA LEU A 951 -17.67 12.68 25.21
C LEU A 951 -18.20 11.35 25.78
N ILE A 952 -18.76 11.31 27.00
CA ILE A 952 -19.27 10.05 27.57
C ILE A 952 -20.45 9.47 26.78
N PHE A 953 -21.23 10.31 26.10
CA PHE A 953 -22.33 9.90 25.22
C PHE A 953 -21.89 9.56 23.79
N GLU A 954 -20.60 9.66 23.46
CA GLU A 954 -20.13 9.30 22.11
C GLU A 954 -20.38 7.81 21.81
N LYS A 955 -20.81 7.54 20.57
CA LYS A 955 -21.05 6.17 20.10
C LYS A 955 -19.73 5.40 20.05
N GLY A 956 -19.72 4.19 20.60
CA GLY A 956 -18.56 3.30 20.60
C GLY A 956 -18.43 2.49 21.88
N GLY A 957 -17.38 1.67 21.94
CA GLY A 957 -17.07 0.84 23.10
C GLY A 957 -16.27 1.59 24.18
N TYR A 958 -16.78 1.61 25.42
CA TYR A 958 -16.10 2.16 26.60
C TYR A 958 -15.15 1.12 27.23
N SER A 959 -13.98 1.56 27.70
CA SER A 959 -13.05 0.78 28.52
C SER A 959 -12.33 1.67 29.54
N GLY A 960 -12.67 1.50 30.81
CA GLY A 960 -12.09 2.23 31.95
C GLY A 960 -12.10 1.38 33.23
N PRO A 961 -11.47 1.85 34.32
CA PRO A 961 -11.39 1.16 35.62
C PRO A 961 -12.73 0.62 36.15
N GLN A 962 -13.82 1.34 35.85
CA GLN A 962 -15.20 1.08 36.26
C GLN A 962 -15.74 -0.29 35.79
N LEU A 963 -15.10 -0.90 34.79
CA LEU A 963 -15.44 -2.25 34.30
C LEU A 963 -14.95 -3.40 35.20
N PHE A 964 -14.11 -3.13 36.21
CA PHE A 964 -13.42 -4.16 36.97
C PHE A 964 -14.37 -5.15 37.65
N GLU A 965 -15.33 -4.63 38.42
CA GLU A 965 -16.39 -5.39 39.11
C GLU A 965 -17.17 -6.34 38.19
N GLN A 966 -17.57 -5.84 37.02
CA GLN A 966 -18.31 -6.61 36.02
C GLN A 966 -17.40 -7.68 35.39
N THR A 967 -16.14 -7.35 35.14
CA THR A 967 -15.15 -8.27 34.58
C THR A 967 -14.87 -9.43 35.53
N ALA A 968 -14.69 -9.18 36.83
CA ALA A 968 -14.48 -10.23 37.83
C ALA A 968 -15.69 -11.17 37.96
N LYS A 969 -16.90 -10.61 38.01
CA LYS A 969 -18.16 -11.39 38.08
C LYS A 969 -18.35 -12.26 36.83
N LEU A 970 -18.02 -11.76 35.63
CA LEU A 970 -18.08 -12.52 34.38
C LEU A 970 -17.00 -13.61 34.31
N VAL A 971 -15.75 -13.31 34.66
CA VAL A 971 -14.66 -14.32 34.70
C VAL A 971 -15.04 -15.50 35.59
N LYS A 972 -15.60 -15.22 36.77
CA LYS A 972 -16.08 -16.25 37.70
C LYS A 972 -17.22 -17.09 37.10
N LYS A 973 -18.23 -16.47 36.47
CA LYS A 973 -19.29 -17.19 35.74
C LYS A 973 -18.72 -18.09 34.65
N TYR A 974 -17.92 -17.53 33.73
CA TYR A 974 -17.36 -18.27 32.59
C TYR A 974 -16.49 -19.44 33.06
N ARG A 975 -15.69 -19.28 34.12
CA ARG A 975 -14.94 -20.39 34.73
C ARG A 975 -15.88 -21.49 35.25
N GLN A 976 -16.89 -21.12 36.05
CA GLN A 976 -17.85 -22.07 36.62
C GLN A 976 -18.61 -22.84 35.52
N THR A 977 -19.11 -22.16 34.48
CA THR A 977 -19.84 -22.81 33.38
C THR A 977 -18.93 -23.68 32.51
N LEU A 978 -17.72 -23.22 32.15
CA LEU A 978 -16.80 -24.01 31.32
C LEU A 978 -16.32 -25.29 32.01
N ASP A 979 -16.06 -25.22 33.32
CA ASP A 979 -15.63 -26.37 34.13
C ASP A 979 -16.80 -27.35 34.42
N GLN A 980 -18.06 -26.92 34.26
CA GLN A 980 -19.28 -27.74 34.42
C GLN A 980 -19.85 -28.31 33.10
N THR A 981 -19.48 -27.73 31.95
CA THR A 981 -20.06 -28.13 30.65
C THR A 981 -19.61 -29.57 30.27
N PRO A 982 -20.54 -30.48 29.90
CA PRO A 982 -20.18 -31.84 29.51
C PRO A 982 -19.21 -31.89 28.34
N GLN A 983 -18.18 -32.74 28.44
CA GLN A 983 -17.24 -32.98 27.35
C GLN A 983 -17.92 -33.86 26.27
N PRO A 984 -17.82 -33.51 24.98
CA PRO A 984 -18.27 -34.39 23.91
C PRO A 984 -17.57 -35.76 23.97
N GLN A 985 -18.34 -36.84 23.92
CA GLN A 985 -17.78 -38.19 23.83
C GLN A 985 -16.99 -38.33 22.53
N GLN A 986 -15.76 -38.85 22.61
CA GLN A 986 -14.95 -39.13 21.43
C GLN A 986 -15.32 -40.52 20.90
N ASP A 987 -16.15 -40.56 19.85
CA ASP A 987 -16.35 -41.77 19.06
C ASP A 987 -15.01 -42.24 18.48
N GLY A 988 -14.67 -43.51 18.71
CA GLY A 988 -13.41 -44.10 18.27
C GLY A 988 -13.37 -44.30 16.74
N PRO A 989 -12.18 -44.25 16.12
CA PRO A 989 -12.04 -44.49 14.69
C PRO A 989 -12.37 -45.95 14.34
N ALA A 990 -13.33 -46.15 13.44
CA ALA A 990 -13.62 -47.46 12.88
C ALA A 990 -12.57 -47.85 11.82
N ASN A 991 -11.96 -49.03 12.02
CA ASN A 991 -11.21 -49.85 11.06
C ASN A 991 -10.40 -49.17 9.95
N THR A 992 -9.07 -49.15 10.13
CA THR A 992 -8.16 -49.70 9.10
C THR A 992 -6.89 -50.29 9.72
N ASP A 993 -6.49 -51.44 9.16
CA ASP A 993 -5.15 -52.03 9.07
C ASP A 993 -4.32 -52.24 10.35
N GLU A 994 -4.32 -53.50 10.81
CA GLU A 994 -3.30 -54.06 11.69
C GLU A 994 -1.94 -54.12 10.96
N ASN A 995 -0.97 -53.26 11.32
CA ASN A 995 0.49 -53.57 11.27
C ASN A 995 1.37 -52.42 11.80
N ASN A 996 1.48 -52.28 13.13
CA ASN A 996 2.74 -52.00 13.83
C ASN A 996 2.55 -51.99 15.35
N GLN A 997 3.09 -52.99 16.05
CA GLN A 997 3.24 -52.97 17.51
C GLN A 997 4.68 -52.60 17.87
N GLN A 998 4.94 -51.34 18.25
CA GLN A 998 5.90 -50.91 19.29
C GLN A 998 6.12 -49.39 19.25
N GLU A 999 5.46 -48.65 20.14
CA GLU A 999 6.13 -47.60 20.93
C GLU A 999 5.34 -47.25 22.20
N ALA A 1000 6.06 -46.68 23.18
CA ALA A 1000 5.76 -46.47 24.60
C ALA A 1000 4.28 -46.28 25.06
N LEU A 1001 4.00 -46.76 26.29
CA LEU A 1001 2.82 -46.37 27.06
C LEU A 1001 2.78 -44.85 27.23
N SER A 1002 1.70 -44.21 26.78
CA SER A 1002 1.40 -42.81 27.12
C SER A 1002 0.55 -42.75 28.40
N PRO A 1003 0.78 -41.77 29.30
CA PRO A 1003 0.00 -41.65 30.52
C PRO A 1003 -1.45 -41.26 30.24
N LEU A 1004 -2.35 -41.68 31.13
CA LEU A 1004 -3.79 -41.38 31.09
C LEU A 1004 -4.03 -39.88 30.82
N LYS A 1005 -4.68 -39.56 29.69
CA LYS A 1005 -5.03 -38.17 29.34
C LYS A 1005 -5.95 -37.59 30.41
N GLN A 1006 -5.47 -36.56 31.10
CA GLN A 1006 -6.29 -35.74 31.97
C GLN A 1006 -7.34 -34.96 31.16
N PRO A 1007 -8.51 -34.63 31.73
CA PRO A 1007 -9.52 -33.82 31.06
C PRO A 1007 -8.97 -32.45 30.65
N ILE A 1008 -9.20 -32.04 29.41
CA ILE A 1008 -8.62 -30.81 28.82
C ILE A 1008 -9.36 -29.58 29.37
N ARG A 1009 -8.84 -28.97 30.44
CA ARG A 1009 -9.35 -27.72 31.02
C ARG A 1009 -9.26 -26.57 30.01
N LYS A 1010 -10.38 -25.87 29.76
CA LYS A 1010 -10.42 -24.70 28.88
C LYS A 1010 -9.75 -23.49 29.55
N VAL A 1011 -9.06 -22.70 28.74
CA VAL A 1011 -8.33 -21.51 29.19
C VAL A 1011 -9.25 -20.29 29.20
N VAL A 1012 -9.16 -19.46 30.25
CA VAL A 1012 -9.92 -18.20 30.40
C VAL A 1012 -8.93 -17.04 30.51
N PHE A 1013 -8.88 -16.19 29.49
CA PHE A 1013 -8.22 -14.88 29.59
C PHE A 1013 -9.25 -13.82 29.96
N CYS A 1014 -8.83 -12.69 30.54
CA CYS A 1014 -9.72 -11.57 30.84
C CYS A 1014 -9.18 -10.22 30.34
N SER A 1015 -10.10 -9.31 29.96
CA SER A 1015 -9.76 -8.00 29.38
C SER A 1015 -10.80 -6.93 29.75
N GLY A 1016 -10.65 -6.29 30.90
CA GLY A 1016 -11.50 -5.16 31.33
C GLY A 1016 -11.14 -4.63 32.73
N GLY A 1017 -11.24 -3.32 32.94
CA GLY A 1017 -11.11 -2.68 34.27
C GLY A 1017 -9.72 -2.65 34.94
N ILE A 1018 -8.79 -3.54 34.58
CA ILE A 1018 -7.51 -3.70 35.31
C ILE A 1018 -6.63 -2.44 35.24
N THR A 1019 -6.20 -1.93 36.39
CA THR A 1019 -5.29 -0.78 36.53
C THR A 1019 -3.97 -1.08 37.23
N ASN A 1020 -3.93 -2.12 38.07
CA ASN A 1020 -2.86 -2.40 39.02
C ASN A 1020 -2.67 -3.91 39.27
N GLY A 1021 -1.59 -4.30 39.94
CA GLY A 1021 -1.25 -5.70 40.19
C GLY A 1021 -2.21 -6.45 41.13
N GLN A 1022 -2.78 -5.79 42.14
CA GLN A 1022 -3.75 -6.40 43.05
C GLN A 1022 -5.01 -6.83 42.30
N GLN A 1023 -5.54 -5.95 41.43
CA GLN A 1023 -6.65 -6.26 40.52
C GLN A 1023 -6.33 -7.39 39.53
N ALA A 1024 -5.06 -7.56 39.14
CA ALA A 1024 -4.66 -8.70 38.30
C ALA A 1024 -4.70 -10.02 39.08
N LEU A 1025 -4.20 -10.05 40.32
CA LEU A 1025 -4.31 -11.23 41.20
C LEU A 1025 -5.76 -11.61 41.49
N GLU A 1026 -6.61 -10.63 41.79
CA GLU A 1026 -8.03 -10.86 42.08
C GLU A 1026 -8.77 -11.53 40.91
N LEU A 1027 -8.44 -11.17 39.66
CA LEU A 1027 -9.01 -11.80 38.46
C LEU A 1027 -8.46 -13.22 38.21
N LEU A 1028 -7.20 -13.47 38.54
CA LEU A 1028 -6.62 -14.82 38.48
C LEU A 1028 -7.26 -15.73 39.54
N ASN A 1029 -7.39 -15.24 40.77
CA ASN A 1029 -8.10 -15.90 41.87
C ASN A 1029 -9.60 -16.09 41.58
N SER A 1030 -10.19 -15.24 40.72
CA SER A 1030 -11.56 -15.40 40.19
C SER A 1030 -11.69 -16.44 39.09
N GLY A 1031 -10.58 -17.01 38.59
CA GLY A 1031 -10.56 -18.11 37.62
C GLY A 1031 -9.97 -17.80 36.24
N ALA A 1032 -9.41 -16.61 36.02
CA ALA A 1032 -8.61 -16.33 34.82
C ALA A 1032 -7.22 -16.99 34.90
N ASP A 1033 -6.67 -17.36 33.74
CA ASP A 1033 -5.32 -17.90 33.62
C ASP A 1033 -4.32 -16.81 33.13
N MET A 1034 -4.81 -15.71 32.52
CA MET A 1034 -3.99 -14.57 32.07
C MET A 1034 -4.83 -13.28 31.93
N VAL A 1035 -4.23 -12.13 32.29
CA VAL A 1035 -4.87 -10.82 32.40
C VAL A 1035 -4.35 -9.84 31.35
N GLN A 1036 -5.22 -9.31 30.48
CA GLN A 1036 -4.85 -8.36 29.44
C GLN A 1036 -5.06 -6.89 29.85
N VAL A 1037 -4.05 -6.05 29.58
CA VAL A 1037 -4.14 -4.60 29.75
C VAL A 1037 -4.18 -3.84 28.42
N TYR A 1038 -5.00 -2.79 28.38
CA TYR A 1038 -5.04 -1.77 27.32
C TYR A 1038 -5.08 -0.36 27.90
N THR A 1039 -6.19 0.03 28.53
CA THR A 1039 -6.37 1.39 29.09
C THR A 1039 -5.28 1.76 30.10
N ALA A 1040 -4.85 0.83 30.96
CA ALA A 1040 -3.75 1.04 31.90
C ALA A 1040 -2.37 1.30 31.24
N LEU A 1041 -2.15 0.81 30.01
CA LEU A 1041 -0.95 1.13 29.21
C LEU A 1041 -1.09 2.50 28.52
N VAL A 1042 -2.29 2.84 28.03
CA VAL A 1042 -2.57 4.19 27.47
C VAL A 1042 -2.45 5.28 28.53
N TYR A 1043 -2.83 4.99 29.79
CA TYR A 1043 -2.78 5.96 30.89
C TYR A 1043 -1.48 5.95 31.70
N GLY A 1044 -0.84 4.78 31.89
CA GLY A 1044 0.40 4.64 32.68
C GLY A 1044 1.70 4.54 31.86
N GLY A 1045 1.61 4.32 30.54
CA GLY A 1045 2.75 4.23 29.63
C GLY A 1045 3.55 2.92 29.75
N PRO A 1046 4.72 2.83 29.07
CA PRO A 1046 5.57 1.64 29.00
C PRO A 1046 5.92 0.98 30.35
N GLY A 1047 5.94 1.73 31.45
CA GLY A 1047 6.24 1.21 32.79
C GLY A 1047 5.14 0.38 33.44
N THR A 1048 3.90 0.39 32.92
CA THR A 1048 2.73 -0.21 33.61
C THR A 1048 2.91 -1.69 33.92
N ILE A 1049 3.42 -2.51 32.99
CA ILE A 1049 3.53 -3.97 33.21
C ILE A 1049 4.55 -4.28 34.31
N SER A 1050 5.75 -3.71 34.23
CA SER A 1050 6.79 -3.84 35.28
C SER A 1050 6.31 -3.34 36.65
N ARG A 1051 5.47 -2.29 36.67
CA ARG A 1051 4.83 -1.77 37.88
C ARG A 1051 3.84 -2.79 38.46
N MET A 1052 2.96 -3.33 37.63
CA MET A 1052 1.96 -4.34 38.03
C MET A 1052 2.62 -5.62 38.55
N LYS A 1053 3.65 -6.16 37.89
CA LYS A 1053 4.35 -7.36 38.38
C LYS A 1053 5.02 -7.14 39.75
N ARG A 1054 5.51 -5.92 40.03
CA ARG A 1054 6.02 -5.55 41.35
C ARG A 1054 4.91 -5.43 42.40
N GLU A 1055 3.75 -4.90 42.01
CA GLU A 1055 2.54 -4.86 42.86
C GLU A 1055 2.06 -6.28 43.20
N MET A 1056 1.98 -7.19 42.22
CA MET A 1056 1.61 -8.61 42.43
C MET A 1056 2.57 -9.32 43.39
N ARG A 1057 3.88 -9.21 43.16
CA ARG A 1057 4.92 -9.78 44.03
C ARG A 1057 4.87 -9.24 45.46
N ALA A 1058 4.49 -7.96 45.62
CA ALA A 1058 4.34 -7.35 46.94
C ALA A 1058 3.11 -7.91 47.70
N GLU A 1059 2.02 -8.25 46.99
CA GLU A 1059 0.81 -8.80 47.60
C GLU A 1059 0.96 -10.29 47.94
N LEU A 1060 1.49 -11.11 47.02
CA LEU A 1060 1.85 -12.51 47.28
C LEU A 1060 2.86 -12.62 48.46
N GLY A 1061 3.76 -11.63 48.58
CA GLY A 1061 4.70 -11.50 49.70
C GLY A 1061 4.08 -11.01 51.03
N LYS A 1062 2.78 -10.71 51.07
CA LYS A 1062 1.97 -10.59 52.30
C LYS A 1062 1.20 -11.87 52.59
N GLU A 1063 0.61 -12.50 51.57
CA GLU A 1063 -0.15 -13.76 51.73
C GLU A 1063 0.74 -14.92 52.19
N ALA A 1064 2.04 -14.88 51.88
CA ALA A 1064 3.05 -15.82 52.35
C ALA A 1064 3.69 -15.47 53.72
N LYS A 1065 3.03 -14.66 54.57
CA LYS A 1065 3.52 -14.22 55.88
C LYS A 1065 2.47 -14.31 56.99
#